data_AF-A0A1E4TG86-F1
#
_entry.id   AF-A0A1E4TG86-F1
#
_cell.length_a   1.000
_cell.length_b   1.000
_cell.length_c   1.000
_cell.angle_alpha   90.00
_cell.angle_beta   90.00
_cell.angle_gamma   90.00
#
_symmetry.space_group_name_H-M   'P 1'
#
loop_
_entity.id
_entity.type
_entity.pdbx_description
1 polymer ?
#
loop_
_entity_poly.entity_id
_entity_poly.type
_entity_poly.pdbx_seq_one_letter_code
_entity_poly.pdbx_strand_id
1 'polypeptide(L)'
;MSSTDSKGPFKSSGTSCKSLSSGSTSSSTNAVSSDNLAPPAACTKTPNCFKSFADSFKPYVLTESERVTVEEKCKISGQDFESEASMYMVSNSPLSRALKSRHMQMIAIGGSIGTGLFVGSGAALGTGGPLALILGFSIVGFMLFCTVHALGELASLFPVPGAFSVYSTRFIDPAWGFAMGWNFALQWLLAFPLELVAAALTMEYWNISVSPAVFVSVFWLLIVVINLFGVRGYGEAECIFSGLKVIAIVGFIILGICLDLGAGPNGSYKGTKYWRDPGPLANGFQGIAAVFVTAAFAFAGTELVGLAAAETKNPRKILARAVKQVFWRIALFYILSLFIVGLLVPYNDPRLFGNGAVDISASPFVIAIKDSGIRVLPSIMNGVVLAAVLSVGNSSIFACSRTLCALSNLGMAPKIVSYVDRNGRPLVATIITLLVGLFGFLAVSKHQQIIFSWMMATSGISSIFTWSSICLAHINFRRAWKLQNRSLDEIPFKSGPGVTGSYLGFVLNIIILALDFYVVCNPVSGKLTAESFFRKLLTVPIVIILFVAYKLYYRCSVVKPKEADLASGRRELDLEEFQKVLELEREELRQKPLRVSYEGKLGTVKYCGRLDIWPDVDALGVEWDDHRNGKHSGIYKGQQLFTCTIEGSGSFIKASRHEDKRNEFYEAIVSKYTCIPPSSANVVFGSKVAEEIGLDRARLLDDLEIVSLPHQCIDKVDLLNAKSLSTLRKLDLSYNLFESFDPIHEICSNHPTIRELSIEGNRFIAAFHASSPLDSVQSLDISNTRGCEGIISLFPNLTKLRDCSNHHSSYSLNSTVIKSLDLSNNCIHQIPSIPETLEELHLGKNQIRNLQGPTSHNKLQYLDLRDNQIGSWEDMYSVSSVFPSLRELRFLRNPVVSAIESGRARCFIVSIWPQITKLNGTYISQTERHDSELFFIQKLIDREITFDGIKSTALWDYLDQSHISISVKANFQTAPRFNTYHPNSYGLKKTV
;
A
#
# COMPACT_ATOMS: atom_id res chain seq x y z
N MET A 1 -72.93 -4.47 8.89
CA MET A 1 -72.10 -5.30 7.98
C MET A 1 -70.77 -5.51 8.69
N SER A 2 -70.61 -6.58 9.47
CA SER A 2 -70.22 -7.96 9.06
C SER A 2 -68.75 -8.01 8.62
N SER A 3 -67.85 -8.85 9.17
CA SER A 3 -67.99 -10.07 10.03
C SER A 3 -66.64 -10.30 10.76
N THR A 4 -66.54 -10.70 12.04
CA THR A 4 -66.53 -12.09 12.60
C THR A 4 -65.63 -13.08 11.81
N ASP A 5 -64.78 -13.97 12.36
CA ASP A 5 -64.35 -14.33 13.73
C ASP A 5 -63.13 -15.33 13.64
N SER A 6 -62.44 -15.93 14.63
CA SER A 6 -62.51 -16.01 16.11
C SER A 6 -61.17 -16.54 16.72
N LYS A 7 -61.08 -16.62 18.07
CA LYS A 7 -60.28 -17.58 18.91
C LYS A 7 -58.74 -17.43 19.05
N GLY A 8 -58.31 -17.25 20.32
CA GLY A 8 -57.11 -17.89 20.90
C GLY A 8 -57.46 -19.23 21.57
N PRO A 9 -56.52 -19.89 22.29
CA PRO A 9 -56.58 -19.79 23.77
C PRO A 9 -55.24 -20.00 24.55
N PHE A 10 -55.15 -19.40 25.76
CA PHE A 10 -54.53 -19.89 27.04
C PHE A 10 -53.11 -20.57 27.07
N LYS A 11 -52.33 -20.63 28.17
CA LYS A 11 -52.65 -20.67 29.62
C LYS A 11 -51.39 -20.39 30.49
N SER A 12 -51.56 -19.77 31.68
CA SER A 12 -50.85 -19.99 33.00
C SER A 12 -49.31 -20.14 33.09
N SER A 13 -48.59 -19.79 34.19
CA SER A 13 -48.95 -19.52 35.61
C SER A 13 -47.94 -18.58 36.32
N GLY A 14 -48.25 -18.16 37.56
CA GLY A 14 -47.28 -17.62 38.53
C GLY A 14 -46.39 -18.71 39.18
N THR A 15 -45.70 -18.47 40.32
CA THR A 15 -45.97 -17.42 41.35
C THR A 15 -44.80 -17.21 42.34
N SER A 16 -44.74 -16.00 42.95
CA SER A 16 -44.38 -15.71 44.37
C SER A 16 -42.93 -15.73 44.91
N CYS A 17 -42.46 -14.53 45.27
CA CYS A 17 -41.77 -14.09 46.50
C CYS A 17 -41.00 -15.09 47.41
N LYS A 18 -39.77 -14.70 47.80
CA LYS A 18 -39.49 -14.12 49.15
C LYS A 18 -38.09 -13.48 49.25
N SER A 19 -37.91 -12.65 50.28
CA SER A 19 -36.67 -11.95 50.64
C SER A 19 -35.94 -12.62 51.81
N LEU A 20 -34.61 -12.48 51.89
CA LEU A 20 -33.84 -12.59 53.14
C LEU A 20 -32.46 -11.92 52.98
N SER A 21 -31.82 -11.57 54.10
CA SER A 21 -30.61 -10.73 54.15
C SER A 21 -29.59 -11.25 55.15
N SER A 22 -28.32 -11.26 54.75
CA SER A 22 -27.13 -11.38 55.61
C SER A 22 -25.92 -10.78 54.89
N GLY A 23 -24.85 -10.42 55.59
CA GLY A 23 -23.63 -9.90 54.95
C GLY A 23 -22.45 -9.78 55.90
N SER A 24 -21.24 -9.60 55.34
CA SER A 24 -19.99 -9.45 56.09
C SER A 24 -18.86 -8.82 55.24
N THR A 25 -18.41 -7.64 55.68
CA THR A 25 -17.01 -7.14 55.73
C THR A 25 -16.01 -7.23 54.54
N SER A 26 -15.24 -6.13 54.43
CA SER A 26 -13.80 -6.00 54.09
C SER A 26 -13.28 -6.09 52.63
N SER A 27 -12.93 -4.90 52.11
CA SER A 27 -11.69 -4.53 51.39
C SER A 27 -11.17 -5.34 50.19
N SER A 28 -11.11 -4.72 49.00
CA SER A 28 -9.87 -4.14 48.40
C SER A 28 -10.06 -3.63 46.96
N THR A 29 -9.20 -2.71 46.52
CA THR A 29 -8.80 -2.44 45.11
C THR A 29 -9.88 -2.51 44.01
N ASN A 30 -10.49 -1.37 43.68
CA ASN A 30 -11.25 -1.22 42.41
C ASN A 30 -10.29 -1.00 41.23
N ALA A 31 -9.98 -2.07 40.49
CA ALA A 31 -9.58 -1.94 39.09
C ALA A 31 -10.82 -1.59 38.25
N VAL A 32 -10.72 -0.62 37.33
CA VAL A 32 -11.83 -0.27 36.44
C VAL A 32 -11.82 -1.20 35.22
N SER A 33 -12.56 -2.29 35.31
CA SER A 33 -12.78 -3.21 34.20
C SER A 33 -13.71 -2.61 33.15
N SER A 34 -13.29 -2.58 31.88
CA SER A 34 -14.18 -2.35 30.74
C SER A 34 -15.05 -3.59 30.51
N ASP A 35 -16.38 -3.45 30.63
CA ASP A 35 -17.34 -3.81 29.57
C ASP A 35 -18.82 -3.74 30.03
N ASN A 36 -19.74 -3.90 29.07
CA ASN A 36 -21.19 -4.07 29.24
C ASN A 36 -22.02 -2.84 29.62
N LEU A 37 -22.07 -1.85 28.72
CA LEU A 37 -23.25 -0.97 28.59
C LEU A 37 -24.19 -1.52 27.52
N ALA A 38 -25.30 -2.15 27.95
CA ALA A 38 -26.34 -2.63 27.05
C ALA A 38 -27.05 -1.47 26.32
N PRO A 39 -27.50 -1.65 25.06
CA PRO A 39 -28.22 -0.61 24.35
C PRO A 39 -29.58 -0.32 25.01
N PRO A 40 -30.00 0.95 25.14
CA PRO A 40 -31.32 1.28 25.69
C PRO A 40 -32.44 0.74 24.81
N ALA A 41 -33.53 0.28 25.43
CA ALA A 41 -34.61 -0.46 24.77
C ALA A 41 -35.20 0.27 23.55
N ALA A 42 -35.39 -0.47 22.46
CA ALA A 42 -35.82 0.07 21.18
C ALA A 42 -37.29 0.55 21.21
N CYS A 43 -37.50 1.87 21.03
CA CYS A 43 -38.83 2.42 20.80
C CYS A 43 -39.27 2.18 19.35
N THR A 44 -40.15 1.21 19.13
CA THR A 44 -40.60 0.70 17.82
C THR A 44 -41.54 1.66 17.08
N LYS A 45 -40.99 2.70 16.44
CA LYS A 45 -41.64 3.41 15.32
C LYS A 45 -40.63 3.70 14.22
N THR A 46 -40.93 3.25 13.00
CA THR A 46 -40.20 3.66 11.80
C THR A 46 -40.29 5.18 11.64
N PRO A 47 -39.16 5.91 11.60
CA PRO A 47 -39.20 7.35 11.51
C PRO A 47 -39.57 7.77 10.09
N ASN A 48 -40.65 8.53 9.92
CA ASN A 48 -40.96 9.22 8.66
C ASN A 48 -39.70 9.98 8.21
N CYS A 49 -39.16 9.67 7.04
CA CYS A 49 -37.85 10.18 6.59
C CYS A 49 -37.79 11.72 6.64
N PHE A 50 -38.86 12.39 6.22
CA PHE A 50 -39.00 13.85 6.30
C PHE A 50 -38.97 14.39 7.74
N LYS A 51 -39.58 13.68 8.71
CA LYS A 51 -39.53 14.06 10.12
C LYS A 51 -38.14 13.87 10.70
N SER A 52 -37.46 12.76 10.37
CA SER A 52 -36.05 12.53 10.74
C SER A 52 -35.13 13.63 10.19
N PHE A 53 -35.33 14.03 8.93
CA PHE A 53 -34.61 15.12 8.29
C PHE A 53 -34.85 16.47 8.98
N ALA A 54 -36.12 16.82 9.25
CA ALA A 54 -36.47 18.05 9.97
C ALA A 54 -35.95 18.06 11.42
N ASP A 55 -36.05 16.94 12.14
CA ASP A 55 -35.51 16.76 13.49
C ASP A 55 -33.97 16.84 13.54
N SER A 56 -33.26 16.71 12.40
CA SER A 56 -31.80 16.87 12.32
C SER A 56 -31.30 18.32 12.45
N PHE A 57 -32.14 19.31 12.10
CA PHE A 57 -31.78 20.73 12.17
C PHE A 57 -31.92 21.34 13.58
N LYS A 58 -32.51 20.60 14.53
CA LYS A 58 -32.59 20.99 15.95
C LYS A 58 -31.19 21.06 16.57
N PRO A 59 -30.99 21.86 17.63
CA PRO A 59 -29.68 22.02 18.24
C PRO A 59 -29.13 20.69 18.77
N TYR A 60 -27.81 20.54 18.70
CA TYR A 60 -27.11 19.46 19.38
C TYR A 60 -27.35 19.53 20.90
N VAL A 61 -27.45 18.38 21.55
CA VAL A 61 -27.69 18.27 22.99
C VAL A 61 -26.51 17.54 23.62
N LEU A 62 -25.68 18.28 24.36
CA LEU A 62 -24.60 17.70 25.18
C LEU A 62 -25.18 16.69 26.16
N THR A 63 -24.51 15.55 26.30
CA THR A 63 -24.82 14.51 27.30
C THR A 63 -24.49 15.01 28.71
N GLU A 64 -25.05 14.36 29.74
CA GLU A 64 -24.90 14.83 31.12
C GLU A 64 -23.44 14.82 31.60
N SER A 65 -22.64 13.84 31.19
CA SER A 65 -21.20 13.78 31.47
C SER A 65 -20.40 14.88 30.75
N GLU A 66 -20.74 15.21 29.51
CA GLU A 66 -20.15 16.34 28.79
C GLU A 66 -20.52 17.67 29.46
N ARG A 67 -21.77 17.83 29.90
CA ARG A 67 -22.24 19.02 30.63
C ARG A 67 -21.48 19.21 31.94
N VAL A 68 -21.40 18.17 32.78
CA VAL A 68 -20.68 18.23 34.06
C VAL A 68 -19.20 18.58 33.82
N THR A 69 -18.54 17.93 32.85
CA THR A 69 -17.13 18.20 32.54
C THR A 69 -16.88 19.64 32.05
N VAL A 70 -17.80 20.19 31.25
CA VAL A 70 -17.76 21.60 30.81
C VAL A 70 -18.04 22.55 31.99
N GLU A 71 -19.10 22.29 32.77
CA GLU A 71 -19.51 23.15 33.87
C GLU A 71 -18.47 23.20 35.00
N GLU A 72 -17.88 22.07 35.41
CA GLU A 72 -16.84 22.03 36.43
C GLU A 72 -15.62 22.87 36.01
N LYS A 73 -15.20 22.78 34.73
CA LYS A 73 -14.09 23.58 34.20
C LYS A 73 -14.45 25.07 34.05
N CYS A 74 -15.69 25.40 33.71
CA CYS A 74 -16.15 26.78 33.66
C CYS A 74 -16.31 27.43 35.06
N LYS A 75 -16.62 26.66 36.11
CA LYS A 75 -16.86 27.17 37.48
C LYS A 75 -15.59 27.63 38.23
N ILE A 76 -14.40 27.42 37.67
CA ILE A 76 -13.10 27.74 38.29
C ILE A 76 -12.54 29.11 37.84
N SER A 77 -13.26 29.83 36.96
CA SER A 77 -12.68 30.94 36.17
C SER A 77 -12.33 32.22 36.93
N GLY A 78 -11.14 32.75 36.64
CA GLY A 78 -10.74 34.15 36.72
C GLY A 78 -10.09 34.59 35.39
N GLN A 79 -9.73 35.87 35.24
CA GLN A 79 -9.42 36.49 33.93
C GLN A 79 -8.37 35.75 33.08
N ASP A 80 -7.26 35.26 33.65
CA ASP A 80 -6.24 34.51 32.89
C ASP A 80 -6.72 33.11 32.42
N PHE A 81 -7.75 32.54 33.06
CA PHE A 81 -8.29 31.21 32.75
C PHE A 81 -9.45 31.22 31.72
N GLU A 82 -10.05 32.36 31.40
CA GLU A 82 -11.11 32.46 30.37
C GLU A 82 -10.59 32.00 28.98
N SER A 83 -9.31 32.27 28.70
CA SER A 83 -8.62 31.80 27.50
C SER A 83 -8.62 30.27 27.41
N GLU A 84 -8.24 29.59 28.50
CA GLU A 84 -8.11 28.13 28.53
C GLU A 84 -9.48 27.43 28.39
N ALA A 85 -10.50 27.92 29.11
CA ALA A 85 -11.87 27.42 28.97
C ALA A 85 -12.38 27.57 27.51
N SER A 86 -12.09 28.70 26.86
CA SER A 86 -12.46 28.93 25.45
C SER A 86 -11.75 27.96 24.50
N MET A 87 -10.47 27.64 24.74
CA MET A 87 -9.72 26.64 23.97
C MET A 87 -10.29 25.22 24.15
N TYR A 88 -10.70 24.87 25.37
CA TYR A 88 -11.36 23.59 25.66
C TYR A 88 -12.70 23.45 24.92
N MET A 89 -13.52 24.51 24.88
CA MET A 89 -14.79 24.53 24.16
C MET A 89 -14.64 24.41 22.64
N VAL A 90 -13.65 25.06 22.05
CA VAL A 90 -13.34 24.89 20.61
C VAL A 90 -12.90 23.46 20.29
N SER A 91 -12.07 22.86 21.16
CA SER A 91 -11.54 21.50 20.97
C SER A 91 -12.60 20.41 21.08
N ASN A 92 -13.62 20.64 21.91
CA ASN A 92 -14.76 19.73 22.12
C ASN A 92 -16.05 20.21 21.42
N SER A 93 -15.90 21.01 20.36
CA SER A 93 -17.02 21.49 19.55
C SER A 93 -17.85 20.33 18.98
N PRO A 94 -19.21 20.40 18.99
CA PRO A 94 -20.11 19.32 18.55
C PRO A 94 -20.18 19.13 17.01
N LEU A 95 -19.12 19.49 16.29
CA LEU A 95 -19.00 19.30 14.84
C LEU A 95 -18.78 17.83 14.47
N SER A 96 -19.34 17.42 13.33
CA SER A 96 -19.43 16.00 12.96
C SER A 96 -18.09 15.42 12.52
N ARG A 97 -17.51 14.52 13.32
CA ARG A 97 -16.23 13.81 13.03
C ARG A 97 -16.39 12.69 11.98
N ALA A 98 -16.93 13.05 10.80
CA ALA A 98 -17.41 12.12 9.78
C ALA A 98 -16.52 12.01 8.53
N LEU A 99 -15.42 12.75 8.43
CA LEU A 99 -14.51 12.65 7.26
C LEU A 99 -13.73 11.34 7.26
N LYS A 100 -13.79 10.62 6.13
CA LYS A 100 -13.03 9.39 5.88
C LYS A 100 -11.62 9.72 5.40
N SER A 101 -10.69 8.78 5.53
CA SER A 101 -9.31 8.93 5.01
C SER A 101 -9.27 9.29 3.52
N ARG A 102 -10.18 8.74 2.69
CA ARG A 102 -10.30 9.10 1.26
C ARG A 102 -10.64 10.58 1.04
N HIS A 103 -11.53 11.14 1.87
CA HIS A 103 -11.94 12.54 1.78
C HIS A 103 -10.77 13.46 2.14
N MET A 104 -10.07 13.16 3.23
CA MET A 104 -8.89 13.93 3.65
C MET A 104 -7.75 13.92 2.63
N GLN A 105 -7.52 12.78 1.96
CA GLN A 105 -6.54 12.69 0.88
C GLN A 105 -6.98 13.52 -0.33
N MET A 106 -8.24 13.41 -0.77
CA MET A 106 -8.73 14.20 -1.91
C MET A 106 -8.78 15.71 -1.63
N ILE A 107 -9.18 16.13 -0.43
CA ILE A 107 -9.11 17.54 0.01
C ILE A 107 -7.65 18.04 -0.04
N ALA A 108 -6.67 17.26 0.42
CA ALA A 108 -5.26 17.66 0.39
C ALA A 108 -4.69 17.73 -1.04
N ILE A 109 -5.09 16.81 -1.91
CA ILE A 109 -4.61 16.67 -3.29
C ILE A 109 -5.26 17.71 -4.23
N GLY A 110 -6.58 17.91 -4.14
CA GLY A 110 -7.35 18.70 -5.08
C GLY A 110 -8.06 19.94 -4.51
N GLY A 111 -8.14 20.11 -3.18
CA GLY A 111 -8.88 21.23 -2.56
C GLY A 111 -8.30 22.63 -2.81
N SER A 112 -7.03 22.74 -3.17
CA SER A 112 -6.43 24.00 -3.69
C SER A 112 -6.53 24.15 -5.21
N ILE A 113 -6.75 23.04 -5.92
CA ILE A 113 -6.74 23.03 -7.38
C ILE A 113 -8.07 23.64 -7.84
N GLY A 114 -7.99 24.75 -8.56
CA GLY A 114 -9.14 25.61 -8.80
C GLY A 114 -8.79 26.86 -9.59
N THR A 115 -9.58 27.90 -9.38
CA THR A 115 -9.58 29.14 -10.17
C THR A 115 -8.23 29.84 -10.23
N GLY A 116 -7.45 29.87 -9.15
CA GLY A 116 -6.11 30.47 -9.19
C GLY A 116 -5.13 29.70 -10.11
N LEU A 117 -5.25 28.38 -10.23
CA LEU A 117 -4.46 27.60 -11.20
C LEU A 117 -5.03 27.72 -12.61
N PHE A 118 -6.32 27.46 -12.81
CA PHE A 118 -6.88 27.34 -14.16
C PHE A 118 -7.19 28.69 -14.84
N VAL A 119 -7.48 29.73 -14.07
CA VAL A 119 -7.82 31.08 -14.55
C VAL A 119 -6.71 32.07 -14.17
N GLY A 120 -6.33 32.12 -12.89
CA GLY A 120 -5.31 33.05 -12.39
C GLY A 120 -3.94 32.90 -13.08
N SER A 121 -3.57 31.71 -13.52
CA SER A 121 -2.33 31.51 -14.29
C SER A 121 -2.29 32.27 -15.61
N GLY A 122 -3.42 32.58 -16.24
CA GLY A 122 -3.48 33.44 -17.43
C GLY A 122 -2.98 34.86 -17.12
N ALA A 123 -3.40 35.40 -15.98
CA ALA A 123 -2.94 36.70 -15.49
C ALA A 123 -1.45 36.70 -15.11
N ALA A 124 -0.98 35.64 -14.45
CA ALA A 124 0.43 35.49 -14.11
C ALA A 124 1.31 35.33 -15.37
N LEU A 125 0.85 34.56 -16.37
CA LEU A 125 1.55 34.41 -17.65
C LEU A 125 1.61 35.73 -18.41
N GLY A 126 0.47 36.39 -18.65
CA GLY A 126 0.41 37.64 -19.44
C GLY A 126 1.14 38.82 -18.78
N THR A 127 1.12 38.91 -17.44
CA THR A 127 1.81 39.99 -16.72
C THR A 127 3.30 39.71 -16.50
N GLY A 128 3.67 38.44 -16.27
CA GLY A 128 5.03 38.06 -15.89
C GLY A 128 5.91 37.59 -17.05
N GLY A 129 5.35 36.86 -18.01
CA GLY A 129 6.07 35.97 -18.92
C GLY A 129 6.30 34.57 -18.31
N PRO A 130 6.63 33.55 -19.12
CA PRO A 130 6.68 32.16 -18.65
C PRO A 130 7.77 31.91 -17.59
N LEU A 131 8.90 32.60 -17.61
CA LEU A 131 9.93 32.47 -16.56
C LEU A 131 9.44 33.01 -15.21
N ALA A 132 8.75 34.16 -15.21
CA ALA A 132 8.17 34.76 -14.01
C ALA A 132 7.08 33.85 -13.40
N LEU A 133 6.24 33.25 -14.25
CA LEU A 133 5.23 32.27 -13.86
C LEU A 133 5.87 31.11 -13.08
N ILE A 134 6.89 30.46 -13.64
CA ILE A 134 7.54 29.32 -12.98
C ILE A 134 8.31 29.74 -11.73
N LEU A 135 9.04 30.86 -11.78
CA LEU A 135 9.82 31.35 -10.63
C LEU A 135 8.92 31.71 -9.44
N GLY A 136 7.84 32.47 -9.69
CA GLY A 136 6.88 32.88 -8.66
C GLY A 136 6.16 31.68 -8.03
N PHE A 137 5.61 30.78 -8.86
CA PHE A 137 4.93 29.58 -8.35
C PHE A 137 5.90 28.61 -7.65
N SER A 138 7.17 28.52 -8.06
CA SER A 138 8.17 27.69 -7.37
C SER A 138 8.52 28.23 -5.98
N ILE A 139 8.72 29.55 -5.86
CA ILE A 139 9.06 30.21 -4.58
C ILE A 139 7.88 30.16 -3.61
N VAL A 140 6.66 30.48 -4.05
CA VAL A 140 5.46 30.36 -3.20
C VAL A 140 5.18 28.91 -2.85
N GLY A 141 5.35 27.97 -3.80
CA GLY A 141 5.24 26.54 -3.53
C GLY A 141 6.21 26.05 -2.45
N PHE A 142 7.49 26.45 -2.52
CA PHE A 142 8.49 26.11 -1.50
C PHE A 142 8.19 26.73 -0.13
N MET A 143 7.79 28.00 -0.08
CA MET A 143 7.29 28.67 1.14
C MET A 143 6.06 27.94 1.73
N LEU A 144 5.15 27.47 0.88
CA LEU A 144 3.95 26.75 1.28
C LEU A 144 4.28 25.36 1.83
N PHE A 145 5.22 24.65 1.20
CA PHE A 145 5.72 23.38 1.72
C PHE A 145 6.24 23.51 3.16
N CYS A 146 7.02 24.56 3.45
CA CYS A 146 7.44 24.88 4.81
C CYS A 146 6.27 25.23 5.75
N THR A 147 5.31 26.03 5.28
CA THR A 147 4.11 26.44 6.04
C THR A 147 3.23 25.24 6.40
N VAL A 148 2.99 24.33 5.46
CA VAL A 148 2.10 23.18 5.64
C VAL A 148 2.75 22.08 6.48
N HIS A 149 4.08 21.96 6.45
CA HIS A 149 4.81 21.13 7.41
C HIS A 149 4.70 21.68 8.86
N ALA A 150 4.75 23.00 9.05
CA ALA A 150 4.53 23.63 10.34
C ALA A 150 3.07 23.49 10.83
N LEU A 151 2.08 23.70 9.94
CA LEU A 151 0.66 23.46 10.20
C LEU A 151 0.39 22.00 10.58
N GLY A 152 1.02 21.06 9.86
CA GLY A 152 0.89 19.63 10.05
C GLY A 152 1.28 19.19 11.46
N GLU A 153 2.36 19.77 12.00
CA GLU A 153 2.81 19.50 13.36
C GLU A 153 1.82 20.05 14.41
N LEU A 154 1.46 21.34 14.31
CA LEU A 154 0.51 21.99 15.22
C LEU A 154 -0.85 21.25 15.26
N ALA A 155 -1.43 20.96 14.09
CA ALA A 155 -2.73 20.30 13.98
C ALA A 155 -2.69 18.78 14.27
N SER A 156 -1.50 18.17 14.40
CA SER A 156 -1.37 16.78 14.88
C SER A 156 -1.51 16.67 16.41
N LEU A 157 -1.14 17.74 17.14
CA LEU A 157 -1.25 17.86 18.59
C LEU A 157 -2.59 18.51 19.02
N PHE A 158 -2.99 19.56 18.31
CA PHE A 158 -4.13 20.42 18.64
C PHE A 158 -5.16 20.45 17.47
N PRO A 159 -5.84 19.33 17.15
CA PRO A 159 -6.78 19.26 16.02
C PRO A 159 -8.09 20.02 16.34
N VAL A 160 -8.11 21.33 16.06
CA VAL A 160 -9.18 22.26 16.46
C VAL A 160 -9.91 22.91 15.25
N PRO A 161 -11.24 23.10 15.29
CA PRO A 161 -12.01 23.63 14.13
C PRO A 161 -11.68 25.06 13.68
N GLY A 162 -10.94 25.84 14.48
CA GLY A 162 -10.44 27.16 14.07
C GLY A 162 -8.98 27.17 13.58
N ALA A 163 -8.30 26.02 13.64
CA ALA A 163 -6.91 25.79 13.26
C ALA A 163 -5.95 26.98 13.61
N PHE A 164 -5.41 27.64 12.60
CA PHE A 164 -4.38 28.69 12.71
C PHE A 164 -4.84 29.97 13.43
N SER A 165 -6.14 30.27 13.51
CA SER A 165 -6.65 31.38 14.33
C SER A 165 -6.49 31.06 15.83
N VAL A 166 -6.79 29.83 16.22
CA VAL A 166 -6.53 29.28 17.57
C VAL A 166 -5.03 29.25 17.84
N TYR A 167 -4.20 28.74 16.91
CA TYR A 167 -2.74 28.71 17.10
C TYR A 167 -2.14 30.12 17.23
N SER A 168 -2.71 31.11 16.54
CA SER A 168 -2.31 32.53 16.66
C SER A 168 -2.71 33.12 18.02
N THR A 169 -3.94 32.85 18.48
CA THR A 169 -4.41 33.22 19.83
C THR A 169 -3.52 32.62 20.93
N ARG A 170 -3.12 31.36 20.76
CA ARG A 170 -2.42 30.52 21.75
C ARG A 170 -0.91 30.72 21.80
N PHE A 171 -0.26 31.02 20.68
CA PHE A 171 1.20 31.09 20.57
C PHE A 171 1.75 32.45 20.12
N ILE A 172 0.89 33.45 19.88
CA ILE A 172 1.30 34.80 19.48
C ILE A 172 0.63 35.84 20.39
N ASP A 173 -0.65 36.12 20.17
CA ASP A 173 -1.39 37.20 20.85
C ASP A 173 -2.90 37.01 20.62
N PRO A 174 -3.78 37.19 21.63
CA PRO A 174 -5.22 37.12 21.43
C PRO A 174 -5.78 38.11 20.39
N ALA A 175 -5.23 39.32 20.29
CA ALA A 175 -5.63 40.29 19.27
C ALA A 175 -5.19 39.86 17.86
N TRP A 176 -4.03 39.19 17.75
CA TRP A 176 -3.58 38.64 16.48
C TRP A 176 -4.40 37.40 16.08
N GLY A 177 -4.80 36.58 17.06
CA GLY A 177 -5.78 35.51 16.89
C GLY A 177 -7.12 35.99 16.36
N PHE A 178 -7.68 37.04 16.96
CA PHE A 178 -8.88 37.73 16.47
C PHE A 178 -8.72 38.23 15.04
N ALA A 179 -7.65 38.98 14.76
CA ALA A 179 -7.39 39.54 13.43
C ALA A 179 -7.21 38.45 12.36
N MET A 180 -6.48 37.36 12.65
CA MET A 180 -6.27 36.25 11.73
C MET A 180 -7.52 35.39 11.52
N GLY A 181 -8.34 35.19 12.55
CA GLY A 181 -9.62 34.50 12.41
C GLY A 181 -10.60 35.29 11.53
N TRP A 182 -10.74 36.59 11.74
CA TRP A 182 -11.60 37.44 10.90
C TRP A 182 -11.02 37.63 9.49
N ASN A 183 -9.71 37.77 9.32
CA ASN A 183 -9.02 37.79 8.02
C ASN A 183 -9.37 36.54 7.18
N PHE A 184 -9.18 35.34 7.74
CA PHE A 184 -9.50 34.09 7.05
C PHE A 184 -11.01 33.91 6.82
N ALA A 185 -11.86 34.31 7.78
CA ALA A 185 -13.31 34.28 7.59
C ALA A 185 -13.75 35.19 6.43
N LEU A 186 -13.23 36.43 6.37
CA LEU A 186 -13.49 37.38 5.29
C LEU A 186 -12.98 36.87 3.94
N GLN A 187 -11.81 36.24 3.89
CA GLN A 187 -11.29 35.58 2.69
C GLN A 187 -12.30 34.59 2.11
N TRP A 188 -12.83 33.66 2.90
CA TRP A 188 -13.78 32.67 2.38
C TRP A 188 -15.22 33.20 2.20
N LEU A 189 -15.60 34.27 2.92
CA LEU A 189 -16.82 35.04 2.62
C LEU A 189 -16.74 35.71 1.24
N LEU A 190 -15.57 36.21 0.83
CA LEU A 190 -15.36 36.86 -0.46
C LEU A 190 -15.00 35.88 -1.59
N ALA A 191 -14.39 34.74 -1.26
CA ALA A 191 -14.12 33.66 -2.20
C ALA A 191 -15.42 33.09 -2.78
N PHE A 192 -16.43 32.78 -1.96
CA PHE A 192 -17.66 32.17 -2.46
C PHE A 192 -18.37 32.96 -3.59
N PRO A 193 -18.63 34.28 -3.48
CA PRO A 193 -19.17 35.06 -4.60
C PRO A 193 -18.16 35.23 -5.74
N LEU A 194 -16.84 35.31 -5.50
CA LEU A 194 -15.82 35.31 -6.54
C LEU A 194 -15.90 34.05 -7.42
N GLU A 195 -16.05 32.87 -6.80
CA GLU A 195 -16.14 31.60 -7.53
C GLU A 195 -17.47 31.49 -8.30
N LEU A 196 -18.57 32.07 -7.81
CA LEU A 196 -19.82 32.15 -8.57
C LEU A 196 -19.70 33.08 -9.80
N VAL A 197 -18.95 34.18 -9.69
CA VAL A 197 -18.62 35.05 -10.86
C VAL A 197 -17.71 34.30 -11.84
N ALA A 198 -16.65 33.62 -11.37
CA ALA A 198 -15.78 32.81 -12.21
C ALA A 198 -16.55 31.70 -12.94
N ALA A 199 -17.50 31.05 -12.27
CA ALA A 199 -18.31 29.98 -12.86
C ALA A 199 -19.21 30.52 -13.98
N ALA A 200 -19.79 31.71 -13.80
CA ALA A 200 -20.59 32.37 -14.84
C ALA A 200 -19.72 32.81 -16.03
N LEU A 201 -18.56 33.43 -15.79
CA LEU A 201 -17.58 33.78 -16.85
C LEU A 201 -17.11 32.54 -17.63
N THR A 202 -16.91 31.41 -16.95
CA THR A 202 -16.54 30.13 -17.59
C THR A 202 -17.61 29.63 -18.57
N MET A 203 -18.89 30.04 -18.41
CA MET A 203 -19.96 29.69 -19.35
C MET A 203 -19.89 30.49 -20.67
N GLU A 204 -19.26 31.67 -20.68
CA GLU A 204 -19.14 32.51 -21.89
C GLU A 204 -18.35 31.84 -23.01
N TYR A 205 -17.45 30.89 -22.68
CA TYR A 205 -16.73 30.04 -23.63
C TYR A 205 -17.66 29.36 -24.66
N TRP A 206 -18.85 28.93 -24.23
CA TRP A 206 -19.84 28.26 -25.09
C TRP A 206 -20.77 29.23 -25.84
N ASN A 207 -20.58 30.55 -25.68
CA ASN A 207 -21.36 31.62 -26.34
C ASN A 207 -22.89 31.45 -26.17
N ILE A 208 -23.32 30.98 -25.00
CA ILE A 208 -24.74 30.73 -24.70
C ILE A 208 -25.44 32.07 -24.46
N SER A 209 -26.54 32.33 -25.18
CA SER A 209 -27.34 33.56 -25.11
C SER A 209 -28.25 33.64 -23.86
N VAL A 210 -27.70 33.31 -22.69
CA VAL A 210 -28.39 33.28 -21.39
C VAL A 210 -27.65 34.18 -20.40
N SER A 211 -28.39 34.93 -19.59
CA SER A 211 -27.80 35.88 -18.61
C SER A 211 -26.91 35.16 -17.57
N PRO A 212 -25.73 35.72 -17.23
CA PRO A 212 -24.88 35.22 -16.14
C PRO A 212 -25.61 34.98 -14.82
N ALA A 213 -26.65 35.75 -14.51
CA ALA A 213 -27.48 35.57 -13.32
C ALA A 213 -28.16 34.18 -13.23
N VAL A 214 -28.51 33.57 -14.37
CA VAL A 214 -29.13 32.23 -14.39
C VAL A 214 -28.11 31.18 -13.95
N PHE A 215 -26.88 31.26 -14.46
CA PHE A 215 -25.79 30.37 -14.08
C PHE A 215 -25.41 30.56 -12.61
N VAL A 216 -25.25 31.80 -12.13
CA VAL A 216 -25.07 32.13 -10.71
C VAL A 216 -26.16 31.50 -9.84
N SER A 217 -27.43 31.61 -10.24
CA SER A 217 -28.57 31.05 -9.49
C SER A 217 -28.49 29.52 -9.37
N VAL A 218 -28.20 28.82 -10.48
CA VAL A 218 -28.08 27.36 -10.53
C VAL A 218 -26.88 26.88 -9.71
N PHE A 219 -25.72 27.53 -9.83
CA PHE A 219 -24.51 27.16 -9.12
C PHE A 219 -24.58 27.46 -7.61
N TRP A 220 -25.19 28.58 -7.22
CA TRP A 220 -25.50 28.88 -5.83
C TRP A 220 -26.43 27.82 -5.23
N LEU A 221 -27.53 27.48 -5.92
CA LEU A 221 -28.49 26.47 -5.46
C LEU A 221 -27.84 25.07 -5.34
N LEU A 222 -26.97 24.69 -6.28
CA LEU A 222 -26.20 23.44 -6.20
C LEU A 222 -25.35 23.39 -4.91
N ILE A 223 -24.64 24.47 -4.60
CA ILE A 223 -23.76 24.54 -3.42
C ILE A 223 -24.57 24.62 -2.10
N VAL A 224 -25.75 25.25 -2.10
CA VAL A 224 -26.73 25.14 -1.01
C VAL A 224 -27.11 23.68 -0.78
N VAL A 225 -27.55 22.97 -1.83
CA VAL A 225 -28.01 21.58 -1.73
C VAL A 225 -26.91 20.65 -1.21
N ILE A 226 -25.66 20.79 -1.69
CA ILE A 226 -24.51 20.01 -1.18
C ILE A 226 -24.33 20.24 0.34
N ASN A 227 -24.38 21.50 0.79
CA ASN A 227 -24.12 21.86 2.18
C ASN A 227 -25.28 21.55 3.15
N LEU A 228 -26.52 21.35 2.66
CA LEU A 228 -27.62 20.79 3.46
C LEU A 228 -27.34 19.35 3.94
N PHE A 229 -26.46 18.60 3.28
CA PHE A 229 -25.98 17.30 3.76
C PHE A 229 -24.77 17.39 4.72
N GLY A 230 -24.35 18.60 5.07
CA GLY A 230 -23.24 18.87 6.01
C GLY A 230 -21.89 18.37 5.50
N VAL A 231 -20.97 18.09 6.43
CA VAL A 231 -19.61 17.61 6.12
C VAL A 231 -19.58 16.34 5.24
N ARG A 232 -20.62 15.48 5.33
CA ARG A 232 -20.71 14.27 4.49
C ARG A 232 -20.98 14.63 3.03
N GLY A 233 -21.92 15.56 2.78
CA GLY A 233 -22.18 16.09 1.45
C GLY A 233 -20.96 16.77 0.85
N TYR A 234 -20.34 17.67 1.62
CA TYR A 234 -19.07 18.31 1.26
C TYR A 234 -17.98 17.29 0.89
N GLY A 235 -17.71 16.32 1.77
CA GLY A 235 -16.60 15.38 1.62
C GLY A 235 -16.76 14.40 0.46
N GLU A 236 -17.97 13.94 0.15
CA GLU A 236 -18.21 13.09 -1.03
C GLU A 236 -18.21 13.92 -2.33
N ALA A 237 -18.77 15.15 -2.34
CA ALA A 237 -18.72 16.04 -3.50
C ALA A 237 -17.29 16.48 -3.85
N GLU A 238 -16.51 16.90 -2.85
CA GLU A 238 -15.12 17.31 -3.04
C GLU A 238 -14.22 16.13 -3.45
N CYS A 239 -14.55 14.90 -3.04
CA CYS A 239 -13.89 13.68 -3.52
C CYS A 239 -14.08 13.49 -5.05
N ILE A 240 -15.28 13.77 -5.57
CA ILE A 240 -15.60 13.68 -7.00
C ILE A 240 -14.89 14.80 -7.78
N PHE A 241 -15.04 16.05 -7.33
CA PHE A 241 -14.41 17.21 -8.00
C PHE A 241 -12.88 17.11 -8.00
N SER A 242 -12.26 16.73 -6.88
CA SER A 242 -10.80 16.55 -6.80
C SER A 242 -10.30 15.42 -7.69
N GLY A 243 -11.01 14.29 -7.79
CA GLY A 243 -10.66 13.20 -8.71
C GLY A 243 -10.67 13.66 -10.18
N LEU A 244 -11.73 14.36 -10.60
CA LEU A 244 -11.87 14.93 -11.94
C LEU A 244 -10.76 15.97 -12.25
N LYS A 245 -10.45 16.85 -11.29
CA LYS A 245 -9.35 17.83 -11.41
C LYS A 245 -7.99 17.16 -11.63
N VAL A 246 -7.67 16.12 -10.85
CA VAL A 246 -6.39 15.39 -10.95
C VAL A 246 -6.26 14.69 -12.30
N ILE A 247 -7.29 13.95 -12.73
CA ILE A 247 -7.29 13.24 -14.02
C ILE A 247 -7.06 14.24 -15.16
N ALA A 248 -7.73 15.39 -15.13
CA ALA A 248 -7.61 16.41 -16.17
C ALA A 248 -6.23 17.06 -16.22
N ILE A 249 -5.57 17.33 -15.09
CA ILE A 249 -4.22 17.91 -15.10
C ILE A 249 -3.17 16.89 -15.55
N VAL A 250 -3.28 15.63 -15.11
CA VAL A 250 -2.37 14.57 -15.59
C VAL A 250 -2.56 14.35 -17.10
N GLY A 251 -3.81 14.30 -17.58
CA GLY A 251 -4.14 14.24 -19.00
C GLY A 251 -3.61 15.45 -19.78
N PHE A 252 -3.73 16.67 -19.24
CA PHE A 252 -3.20 17.88 -19.85
C PHE A 252 -1.67 17.89 -19.92
N ILE A 253 -0.96 17.40 -18.90
CA ILE A 253 0.51 17.32 -18.92
C ILE A 253 0.98 16.34 -20.01
N ILE A 254 0.38 15.14 -20.07
CA ILE A 254 0.70 14.15 -21.10
C ILE A 254 0.40 14.71 -22.51
N LEU A 255 -0.81 15.21 -22.71
CA LEU A 255 -1.22 15.87 -23.95
C LEU A 255 -0.27 17.01 -24.33
N GLY A 256 0.05 17.88 -23.38
CA GLY A 256 0.82 19.09 -23.62
C GLY A 256 2.28 18.80 -24.00
N ILE A 257 2.87 17.75 -23.43
CA ILE A 257 4.17 17.23 -23.89
C ILE A 257 4.07 16.75 -25.34
N CYS A 258 3.02 15.98 -25.70
CA CYS A 258 2.80 15.55 -27.09
C CYS A 258 2.56 16.74 -28.03
N LEU A 259 1.84 17.77 -27.60
CA LEU A 259 1.55 18.99 -28.38
C LEU A 259 2.77 19.90 -28.55
N ASP A 260 3.69 19.92 -27.59
CA ASP A 260 4.96 20.64 -27.68
C ASP A 260 5.92 19.96 -28.67
N LEU A 261 6.01 18.63 -28.57
CA LEU A 261 6.75 17.74 -29.47
C LEU A 261 6.16 17.65 -30.90
N GLY A 262 5.04 18.33 -31.18
CA GLY A 262 4.45 18.45 -32.52
C GLY A 262 3.44 17.37 -32.91
N ALA A 263 3.10 16.44 -32.03
CA ALA A 263 2.11 15.37 -32.28
C ALA A 263 0.63 15.84 -32.25
N GLY A 264 0.38 17.15 -32.33
CA GLY A 264 -0.97 17.70 -32.49
C GLY A 264 -1.42 17.70 -33.97
N PRO A 265 -2.73 17.84 -34.24
CA PRO A 265 -3.28 17.91 -35.61
C PRO A 265 -2.59 18.91 -36.56
N ASN A 266 -2.04 20.00 -36.02
CA ASN A 266 -1.34 21.03 -36.79
C ASN A 266 0.13 20.68 -37.13
N GLY A 267 0.67 19.55 -36.67
CA GLY A 267 2.05 19.08 -36.95
C GLY A 267 3.19 19.95 -36.43
N SER A 268 2.87 21.04 -35.71
CA SER A 268 3.83 22.10 -35.37
C SER A 268 4.61 21.78 -34.09
N TYR A 269 5.89 21.42 -34.21
CA TYR A 269 6.82 21.44 -33.08
C TYR A 269 6.93 22.87 -32.52
N LYS A 270 6.82 23.02 -31.19
CA LYS A 270 6.98 24.31 -30.49
C LYS A 270 8.31 24.36 -29.74
N GLY A 271 8.52 23.42 -28.81
CA GLY A 271 9.64 23.44 -27.88
C GLY A 271 9.76 24.79 -27.18
N THR A 272 11.00 25.29 -27.08
CA THR A 272 11.28 26.58 -26.44
C THR A 272 10.91 27.83 -27.27
N LYS A 273 10.05 27.74 -28.29
CA LYS A 273 9.70 28.87 -29.17
C LYS A 273 9.26 30.11 -28.38
N TYR A 274 8.21 30.00 -27.56
CA TYR A 274 7.65 31.15 -26.85
C TYR A 274 8.55 31.71 -25.73
N TRP A 275 9.51 30.90 -25.26
CA TRP A 275 10.57 31.35 -24.35
C TRP A 275 11.67 32.16 -25.05
N ARG A 276 11.72 32.18 -26.39
CA ARG A 276 12.65 32.98 -27.20
C ARG A 276 11.95 34.19 -27.83
N ASP A 277 10.75 33.99 -28.36
CA ASP A 277 9.91 35.00 -29.00
C ASP A 277 8.43 34.70 -28.67
N PRO A 278 7.73 35.54 -27.88
CA PRO A 278 8.11 36.89 -27.42
C PRO A 278 9.10 36.94 -26.24
N GLY A 279 9.55 35.80 -25.71
CA GLY A 279 10.64 35.72 -24.73
C GLY A 279 10.22 35.26 -23.32
N PRO A 280 11.15 35.23 -22.36
CA PRO A 280 10.92 34.60 -21.06
C PRO A 280 10.19 35.50 -20.05
N LEU A 281 10.26 36.83 -20.20
CA LEU A 281 9.73 37.82 -19.26
C LEU A 281 8.97 38.91 -20.00
N ALA A 282 7.75 39.21 -19.56
CA ALA A 282 6.89 40.23 -20.16
C ALA A 282 7.23 41.65 -19.67
N ASN A 283 7.42 41.81 -18.35
CA ASN A 283 7.59 43.11 -17.69
C ASN A 283 8.80 43.11 -16.72
N GLY A 284 9.86 42.39 -17.07
CA GLY A 284 11.10 42.30 -16.28
C GLY A 284 10.87 41.94 -14.81
N PHE A 285 11.55 42.64 -13.89
CA PHE A 285 11.42 42.42 -12.45
C PHE A 285 10.02 42.76 -11.91
N GLN A 286 9.34 43.79 -12.44
CA GLN A 286 7.97 44.13 -12.02
C GLN A 286 6.99 43.01 -12.40
N GLY A 287 7.17 42.38 -13.56
CA GLY A 287 6.44 41.17 -13.96
C GLY A 287 6.66 40.00 -13.00
N ILE A 288 7.90 39.72 -12.59
CA ILE A 288 8.22 38.70 -11.59
C ILE A 288 7.52 39.02 -10.25
N ALA A 289 7.65 40.26 -9.77
CA ALA A 289 7.06 40.68 -8.51
C ALA A 289 5.51 40.61 -8.52
N ALA A 290 4.87 40.88 -9.67
CA ALA A 290 3.42 40.81 -9.82
C ALA A 290 2.85 39.37 -9.80
N VAL A 291 3.65 38.34 -10.09
CA VAL A 291 3.18 36.94 -10.09
C VAL A 291 2.94 36.41 -8.66
N PHE A 292 3.64 36.90 -7.64
CA PHE A 292 3.61 36.29 -6.30
C PHE A 292 2.21 36.28 -5.64
N VAL A 293 1.41 37.34 -5.78
CA VAL A 293 0.04 37.38 -5.23
C VAL A 293 -0.89 36.42 -5.96
N THR A 294 -0.76 36.31 -7.28
CA THR A 294 -1.53 35.36 -8.10
C THR A 294 -1.16 33.91 -7.77
N ALA A 295 0.13 33.64 -7.54
CA ALA A 295 0.60 32.35 -7.05
C ALA A 295 0.10 32.06 -5.62
N ALA A 296 0.08 33.05 -4.72
CA ALA A 296 -0.50 32.90 -3.38
C ALA A 296 -2.01 32.59 -3.43
N PHE A 297 -2.78 33.29 -4.25
CA PHE A 297 -4.19 32.97 -4.50
C PHE A 297 -4.36 31.55 -5.06
N ALA A 298 -3.51 31.13 -6.00
CA ALA A 298 -3.55 29.78 -6.58
C ALA A 298 -3.15 28.66 -5.60
N PHE A 299 -2.39 28.97 -4.55
CA PHE A 299 -2.01 28.01 -3.51
C PHE A 299 -2.91 28.04 -2.26
N ALA A 300 -3.84 29.00 -2.17
CA ALA A 300 -4.86 29.06 -1.13
C ALA A 300 -5.71 27.77 -1.07
N GLY A 301 -6.35 27.52 0.08
CA GLY A 301 -7.09 26.28 0.32
C GLY A 301 -6.22 25.10 0.74
N THR A 302 -4.89 25.20 0.66
CA THR A 302 -3.98 24.12 1.10
C THR A 302 -4.04 23.90 2.61
N GLU A 303 -4.16 24.99 3.37
CA GLU A 303 -4.33 25.01 4.82
C GLU A 303 -5.66 24.40 5.31
N LEU A 304 -6.64 24.15 4.42
CA LEU A 304 -7.91 23.48 4.78
C LEU A 304 -7.70 22.07 5.32
N VAL A 305 -6.59 21.41 4.98
CA VAL A 305 -6.21 20.11 5.58
C VAL A 305 -6.04 20.20 7.10
N GLY A 306 -5.61 21.35 7.62
CA GLY A 306 -5.50 21.60 9.06
C GLY A 306 -6.84 21.90 9.73
N LEU A 307 -7.80 22.47 8.99
CA LEU A 307 -9.17 22.72 9.45
C LEU A 307 -9.96 21.39 9.50
N ALA A 308 -9.87 20.60 8.43
CA ALA A 308 -10.53 19.30 8.30
C ALA A 308 -9.94 18.21 9.24
N ALA A 309 -8.74 18.42 9.78
CA ALA A 309 -8.15 17.55 10.79
C ALA A 309 -9.03 17.43 12.07
N ALA A 310 -9.77 18.47 12.43
CA ALA A 310 -10.67 18.46 13.59
C ALA A 310 -11.90 17.53 13.41
N GLU A 311 -12.37 17.37 12.17
CA GLU A 311 -13.50 16.51 11.80
C GLU A 311 -13.05 15.11 11.30
N THR A 312 -11.76 14.79 11.49
CA THR A 312 -11.15 13.51 11.12
C THR A 312 -11.02 12.59 12.34
N LYS A 313 -11.37 11.30 12.20
CA LYS A 313 -11.28 10.32 13.31
C LYS A 313 -9.86 10.19 13.89
N ASN A 314 -8.85 10.02 13.04
CA ASN A 314 -7.44 9.91 13.41
C ASN A 314 -6.59 10.93 12.61
N PRO A 315 -6.50 12.20 13.05
CA PRO A 315 -5.72 13.21 12.35
C PRO A 315 -4.22 12.89 12.39
N ARG A 316 -3.70 12.28 13.48
CA ARG A 316 -2.27 11.92 13.63
C ARG A 316 -1.73 11.13 12.43
N LYS A 317 -2.31 9.95 12.13
CA LYS A 317 -1.84 9.10 11.00
C LYS A 317 -2.27 9.63 9.62
N ILE A 318 -3.35 10.42 9.51
CA ILE A 318 -3.90 10.90 8.22
C ILE A 318 -3.23 12.22 7.76
N LEU A 319 -3.14 13.22 8.63
CA LEU A 319 -2.53 14.53 8.34
C LEU A 319 -1.04 14.36 7.97
N ALA A 320 -0.32 13.49 8.68
CA ALA A 320 1.08 13.17 8.37
C ALA A 320 1.30 12.62 6.94
N ARG A 321 0.31 11.91 6.38
CA ARG A 321 0.35 11.44 4.98
C ARG A 321 0.00 12.57 4.01
N ALA A 322 -1.07 13.32 4.30
CA ALA A 322 -1.52 14.44 3.49
C ALA A 322 -0.45 15.54 3.34
N VAL A 323 0.22 15.93 4.43
CA VAL A 323 1.31 16.93 4.42
C VAL A 323 2.48 16.48 3.54
N LYS A 324 2.88 15.20 3.60
CA LYS A 324 3.93 14.65 2.73
C LYS A 324 3.56 14.65 1.24
N GLN A 325 2.27 14.56 0.90
CA GLN A 325 1.79 14.62 -0.49
C GLN A 325 1.84 16.04 -1.08
N VAL A 326 1.91 17.09 -0.26
CA VAL A 326 1.93 18.49 -0.74
C VAL A 326 3.14 18.79 -1.63
N PHE A 327 4.31 18.19 -1.38
CA PHE A 327 5.48 18.32 -2.26
C PHE A 327 5.17 17.91 -3.71
N TRP A 328 4.67 16.69 -3.90
CA TRP A 328 4.30 16.16 -5.22
C TRP A 328 3.16 16.95 -5.85
N ARG A 329 2.21 17.42 -5.03
CA ARG A 329 1.10 18.26 -5.48
C ARG A 329 1.58 19.59 -6.06
N ILE A 330 2.57 20.24 -5.44
CA ILE A 330 3.21 21.48 -5.93
C ILE A 330 4.02 21.20 -7.20
N ALA A 331 4.90 20.21 -7.17
CA ALA A 331 5.80 19.90 -8.28
C ALA A 331 5.05 19.51 -9.56
N LEU A 332 4.05 18.63 -9.45
CA LEU A 332 3.36 18.05 -10.59
C LEU A 332 2.18 18.94 -11.06
N PHE A 333 1.25 19.30 -10.17
CA PHE A 333 0.02 19.98 -10.59
C PHE A 333 0.15 21.50 -10.74
N TYR A 334 1.25 22.11 -10.29
CA TYR A 334 1.53 23.54 -10.49
C TYR A 334 2.79 23.77 -11.33
N ILE A 335 3.97 23.36 -10.85
CA ILE A 335 5.24 23.71 -11.52
C ILE A 335 5.31 23.07 -12.91
N LEU A 336 5.10 21.76 -13.03
CA LEU A 336 5.13 21.07 -14.33
C LEU A 336 3.96 21.48 -15.24
N SER A 337 2.73 21.58 -14.74
CA SER A 337 1.57 21.98 -15.55
C SER A 337 1.70 23.39 -16.13
N LEU A 338 2.19 24.35 -15.34
CA LEU A 338 2.44 25.72 -15.77
C LEU A 338 3.66 25.84 -16.69
N PHE A 339 4.66 24.97 -16.54
CA PHE A 339 5.80 24.91 -17.46
C PHE A 339 5.34 24.49 -18.86
N ILE A 340 4.49 23.45 -18.93
CA ILE A 340 3.84 23.03 -20.18
C ILE A 340 2.96 24.16 -20.76
N VAL A 341 2.16 24.86 -19.94
CA VAL A 341 1.42 26.06 -20.40
C VAL A 341 2.37 27.10 -21.02
N GLY A 342 3.50 27.41 -20.37
CA GLY A 342 4.49 28.37 -20.86
C GLY A 342 5.27 27.95 -22.11
N LEU A 343 5.25 26.67 -22.49
CA LEU A 343 5.74 26.18 -23.79
C LEU A 343 4.67 26.27 -24.89
N LEU A 344 3.39 26.13 -24.52
CA LEU A 344 2.28 26.02 -25.47
C LEU A 344 1.56 27.34 -25.78
N VAL A 345 1.63 28.35 -24.91
CA VAL A 345 0.92 29.63 -25.03
C VAL A 345 1.90 30.81 -24.87
N PRO A 346 1.98 31.75 -25.83
CA PRO A 346 2.82 32.94 -25.67
C PRO A 346 2.20 33.93 -24.67
N TYR A 347 3.04 34.65 -23.92
CA TYR A 347 2.53 35.60 -22.92
C TYR A 347 1.81 36.82 -23.52
N ASN A 348 2.05 37.13 -24.80
CA ASN A 348 1.40 38.22 -25.52
C ASN A 348 0.17 37.77 -26.33
N ASP A 349 -0.38 36.57 -26.06
CA ASP A 349 -1.58 36.09 -26.75
C ASP A 349 -2.77 37.04 -26.48
N PRO A 350 -3.43 37.60 -27.52
CA PRO A 350 -4.53 38.55 -27.33
C PRO A 350 -5.70 38.02 -26.48
N ARG A 351 -5.90 36.71 -26.40
CA ARG A 351 -6.98 36.12 -25.58
C ARG A 351 -6.67 36.16 -24.09
N LEU A 352 -5.40 36.31 -23.70
CA LEU A 352 -5.04 36.61 -22.30
C LEU A 352 -5.41 38.06 -21.92
N PHE A 353 -5.93 38.88 -22.84
CA PHE A 353 -6.22 40.31 -22.61
C PHE A 353 -7.65 40.73 -23.04
N GLY A 354 -8.51 40.98 -22.05
CA GLY A 354 -9.88 41.46 -22.25
C GLY A 354 -9.97 42.97 -22.06
N ASN A 355 -10.50 43.69 -23.06
CA ASN A 355 -10.72 45.15 -23.02
C ASN A 355 -9.48 45.99 -22.64
N GLY A 356 -8.26 45.50 -22.94
CA GLY A 356 -6.99 46.18 -22.60
C GLY A 356 -6.49 45.93 -21.17
N ALA A 357 -7.20 45.14 -20.37
CA ALA A 357 -6.69 44.48 -19.16
C ALA A 357 -6.41 42.99 -19.47
N VAL A 358 -5.97 42.22 -18.48
CA VAL A 358 -5.93 40.75 -18.59
C VAL A 358 -7.36 40.20 -18.61
N ASP A 359 -7.65 39.20 -19.45
CA ASP A 359 -8.93 38.48 -19.38
C ASP A 359 -8.94 37.37 -18.30
N ILE A 360 -10.11 37.19 -17.69
CA ILE A 360 -10.38 36.25 -16.59
C ILE A 360 -11.18 35.04 -17.09
N SER A 361 -11.94 35.15 -18.19
CA SER A 361 -12.61 34.00 -18.84
C SER A 361 -11.61 33.08 -19.57
N ALA A 362 -10.48 33.61 -20.03
CA ALA A 362 -9.52 32.92 -20.88
C ALA A 362 -8.53 32.01 -20.13
N SER A 363 -8.94 30.80 -19.77
CA SER A 363 -8.02 29.78 -19.22
C SER A 363 -6.90 29.41 -20.20
N PRO A 364 -5.61 29.57 -19.86
CA PRO A 364 -4.50 29.23 -20.76
C PRO A 364 -4.41 27.73 -21.05
N PHE A 365 -4.93 26.88 -20.16
CA PHE A 365 -5.09 25.45 -20.39
C PHE A 365 -6.05 25.16 -21.55
N VAL A 366 -7.15 25.91 -21.67
CA VAL A 366 -8.12 25.78 -22.77
C VAL A 366 -7.54 26.37 -24.06
N ILE A 367 -6.81 27.49 -23.98
CA ILE A 367 -6.08 28.09 -25.12
C ILE A 367 -5.10 27.08 -25.74
N ALA A 368 -4.21 26.50 -24.93
CA ALA A 368 -3.18 25.56 -25.38
C ALA A 368 -3.74 24.38 -26.19
N ILE A 369 -4.89 23.85 -25.78
CA ILE A 369 -5.56 22.75 -26.50
C ILE A 369 -6.25 23.28 -27.76
N LYS A 370 -6.92 24.44 -27.70
CA LYS A 370 -7.62 25.04 -28.85
C LYS A 370 -6.65 25.34 -30.00
N ASP A 371 -5.45 25.81 -29.69
CA ASP A 371 -4.40 26.15 -30.66
C ASP A 371 -3.72 24.93 -31.31
N SER A 372 -3.96 23.73 -30.79
CA SER A 372 -3.52 22.49 -31.43
C SER A 372 -4.44 22.00 -32.56
N GLY A 373 -5.63 22.59 -32.70
CA GLY A 373 -6.66 22.16 -33.66
C GLY A 373 -7.56 21.03 -33.17
N ILE A 374 -7.38 20.53 -31.95
CA ILE A 374 -8.24 19.47 -31.37
C ILE A 374 -9.64 20.04 -31.08
N ARG A 375 -10.68 19.46 -31.70
CA ARG A 375 -12.05 20.02 -31.71
C ARG A 375 -12.79 19.91 -30.38
N VAL A 376 -12.79 18.74 -29.74
CA VAL A 376 -13.67 18.43 -28.59
C VAL A 376 -13.00 18.75 -27.24
N LEU A 377 -11.70 18.45 -27.13
CA LEU A 377 -10.97 18.47 -25.87
C LEU A 377 -10.88 19.86 -25.18
N PRO A 378 -10.85 21.01 -25.89
CA PRO A 378 -10.98 22.33 -25.24
C PRO A 378 -12.30 22.50 -24.47
N SER A 379 -13.42 21.96 -25.00
CA SER A 379 -14.71 22.00 -24.31
C SER A 379 -14.77 21.11 -23.08
N ILE A 380 -14.09 19.94 -23.13
CA ILE A 380 -13.94 19.06 -21.95
C ILE A 380 -13.12 19.80 -20.88
N MET A 381 -12.01 20.42 -21.27
CA MET A 381 -11.15 21.17 -20.35
C MET A 381 -11.90 22.38 -19.74
N ASN A 382 -12.71 23.11 -20.51
CA ASN A 382 -13.54 24.19 -19.96
C ASN A 382 -14.58 23.67 -18.95
N GLY A 383 -15.15 22.48 -19.18
CA GLY A 383 -16.00 21.79 -18.21
C GLY A 383 -15.25 21.38 -16.93
N VAL A 384 -13.98 21.00 -17.03
CA VAL A 384 -13.09 20.77 -15.87
C VAL A 384 -12.85 22.07 -15.11
N VAL A 385 -12.57 23.19 -15.80
CA VAL A 385 -12.38 24.49 -15.16
C VAL A 385 -13.64 24.88 -14.37
N LEU A 386 -14.83 24.73 -14.96
CA LEU A 386 -16.10 24.98 -14.28
C LEU A 386 -16.27 24.11 -13.02
N ALA A 387 -16.01 22.80 -13.11
CA ALA A 387 -16.08 21.90 -11.96
C ALA A 387 -15.03 22.23 -10.87
N ALA A 388 -13.85 22.72 -11.27
CA ALA A 388 -12.80 23.17 -10.37
C ALA A 388 -13.18 24.44 -9.60
N VAL A 389 -13.76 25.42 -10.29
CA VAL A 389 -14.31 26.67 -9.72
C VAL A 389 -15.40 26.36 -8.69
N LEU A 390 -16.42 25.56 -9.06
CA LEU A 390 -17.54 25.20 -8.19
C LEU A 390 -17.10 24.46 -6.92
N SER A 391 -16.01 23.69 -7.02
CA SER A 391 -15.38 22.99 -5.90
C SER A 391 -14.67 23.94 -4.91
N VAL A 392 -14.02 25.00 -5.38
CA VAL A 392 -13.52 26.07 -4.48
C VAL A 392 -14.68 26.83 -3.85
N GLY A 393 -15.77 27.08 -4.58
CA GLY A 393 -17.00 27.66 -4.03
C GLY A 393 -17.60 26.81 -2.90
N ASN A 394 -17.69 25.49 -3.09
CA ASN A 394 -18.11 24.54 -2.07
C ASN A 394 -17.16 24.50 -0.86
N SER A 395 -15.84 24.52 -1.10
CA SER A 395 -14.83 24.59 -0.04
C SER A 395 -14.84 25.91 0.73
N SER A 396 -15.29 27.01 0.10
CA SER A 396 -15.49 28.30 0.76
C SER A 396 -16.56 28.23 1.86
N ILE A 397 -17.68 27.52 1.61
CA ILE A 397 -18.70 27.27 2.63
C ILE A 397 -18.15 26.42 3.78
N PHE A 398 -17.43 25.34 3.45
CA PHE A 398 -16.80 24.47 4.44
C PHE A 398 -15.83 25.24 5.35
N ALA A 399 -14.96 26.05 4.76
CA ALA A 399 -13.95 26.83 5.46
C ALA A 399 -14.57 27.92 6.34
N CYS A 400 -15.36 28.81 5.73
CA CYS A 400 -15.91 29.99 6.38
C CYS A 400 -16.79 29.62 7.59
N SER A 401 -17.70 28.65 7.41
CA SER A 401 -18.65 28.26 8.46
C SER A 401 -17.96 27.71 9.72
N ARG A 402 -16.80 27.04 9.57
CA ARG A 402 -15.99 26.52 10.68
C ARG A 402 -15.21 27.62 11.38
N THR A 403 -14.56 28.52 10.63
CA THR A 403 -13.84 29.65 11.23
C THR A 403 -14.78 30.60 11.97
N LEU A 404 -15.95 30.90 11.41
CA LEU A 404 -16.99 31.71 12.07
C LEU A 404 -17.54 31.03 13.34
N CYS A 405 -17.83 29.72 13.30
CA CYS A 405 -18.24 28.96 14.47
C CYS A 405 -17.14 28.93 15.55
N ALA A 406 -15.87 28.77 15.16
CA ALA A 406 -14.73 28.77 16.08
C ALA A 406 -14.51 30.15 16.72
N LEU A 407 -14.59 31.24 15.95
CA LEU A 407 -14.56 32.62 16.48
C LEU A 407 -15.68 32.83 17.52
N SER A 408 -16.89 32.36 17.25
CA SER A 408 -18.02 32.47 18.18
C SER A 408 -17.79 31.68 19.48
N ASN A 409 -17.20 30.49 19.39
CA ASN A 409 -16.79 29.68 20.54
C ASN A 409 -15.60 30.28 21.33
N LEU A 410 -14.78 31.15 20.71
CA LEU A 410 -13.74 31.94 21.38
C LEU A 410 -14.26 33.27 21.96
N GLY A 411 -15.56 33.56 21.88
CA GLY A 411 -16.14 34.87 22.25
C GLY A 411 -15.78 36.02 21.29
N MET A 412 -15.08 35.72 20.19
CA MET A 412 -14.59 36.66 19.17
C MET A 412 -15.62 36.96 18.06
N ALA A 413 -16.80 36.35 18.11
CA ALA A 413 -17.95 36.62 17.25
C ALA A 413 -19.28 36.39 18.01
N PRO A 414 -20.44 36.91 17.53
CA PRO A 414 -21.71 36.81 18.25
C PRO A 414 -22.16 35.35 18.50
N LYS A 415 -22.63 35.06 19.73
CA LYS A 415 -22.97 33.69 20.20
C LYS A 415 -24.04 32.93 19.40
N ILE A 416 -24.76 33.60 18.49
CA ILE A 416 -25.70 32.94 17.58
C ILE A 416 -24.98 32.14 16.47
N VAL A 417 -23.74 32.52 16.15
CA VAL A 417 -22.95 31.93 15.05
C VAL A 417 -22.39 30.56 15.42
N SER A 418 -22.21 30.26 16.71
CA SER A 418 -21.85 28.93 17.23
C SER A 418 -23.00 27.91 17.28
N TYR A 419 -24.16 28.21 16.69
CA TYR A 419 -25.24 27.23 16.56
C TYR A 419 -24.82 26.03 15.70
N VAL A 420 -24.85 24.84 16.30
CA VAL A 420 -24.58 23.55 15.64
C VAL A 420 -25.80 22.63 15.79
N ASP A 421 -26.24 22.03 14.69
CA ASP A 421 -27.36 21.08 14.66
C ASP A 421 -26.98 19.66 15.10
N ARG A 422 -27.96 18.77 15.25
CA ARG A 422 -27.76 17.38 15.67
C ARG A 422 -26.93 16.53 14.70
N ASN A 423 -26.82 16.93 13.43
CA ASN A 423 -25.93 16.28 12.46
C ASN A 423 -24.50 16.86 12.51
N GLY A 424 -24.24 17.85 13.37
CA GLY A 424 -22.97 18.53 13.51
C GLY A 424 -22.72 19.58 12.43
N ARG A 425 -23.77 20.22 11.89
CA ARG A 425 -23.67 21.31 10.91
C ARG A 425 -23.69 22.70 11.62
N PRO A 426 -22.74 23.61 11.35
CA PRO A 426 -22.73 24.98 11.88
C PRO A 426 -23.73 25.89 11.12
N LEU A 427 -25.03 25.62 11.28
CA LEU A 427 -26.09 26.07 10.37
C LEU A 427 -26.15 27.59 10.19
N VAL A 428 -26.03 28.37 11.27
CA VAL A 428 -26.10 29.85 11.20
C VAL A 428 -24.90 30.42 10.44
N ALA A 429 -23.70 29.93 10.73
CA ALA A 429 -22.49 30.34 10.01
C ALA A 429 -22.57 29.99 8.51
N THR A 430 -23.05 28.79 8.18
CA THR A 430 -23.31 28.37 6.79
C THR A 430 -24.32 29.29 6.08
N ILE A 431 -25.42 29.66 6.73
CA ILE A 431 -26.42 30.58 6.16
C ILE A 431 -25.81 31.96 5.89
N ILE A 432 -24.97 32.48 6.80
CA ILE A 432 -24.27 33.76 6.61
C ILE A 432 -23.37 33.70 5.38
N THR A 433 -22.54 32.65 5.21
CA THR A 433 -21.71 32.49 4.01
C THR A 433 -22.55 32.39 2.73
N LEU A 434 -23.64 31.61 2.77
CA LEU A 434 -24.53 31.45 1.61
C LEU A 434 -25.21 32.76 1.20
N LEU A 435 -25.62 33.60 2.16
CA LEU A 435 -26.20 34.91 1.88
C LEU A 435 -25.18 35.90 1.28
N VAL A 436 -23.94 35.91 1.76
CA VAL A 436 -22.86 36.73 1.15
C VAL A 436 -22.52 36.24 -0.27
N GLY A 437 -22.71 34.95 -0.55
CA GLY A 437 -22.64 34.38 -1.90
C GLY A 437 -23.60 35.00 -2.92
N LEU A 438 -24.67 35.66 -2.49
CA LEU A 438 -25.58 36.39 -3.39
C LEU A 438 -24.89 37.60 -4.05
N PHE A 439 -23.73 38.07 -3.54
CA PHE A 439 -22.88 38.99 -4.29
C PHE A 439 -22.30 38.39 -5.58
N GLY A 440 -22.42 37.08 -5.81
CA GLY A 440 -22.14 36.46 -7.12
C GLY A 440 -23.00 37.03 -8.27
N PHE A 441 -24.18 37.60 -7.97
CA PHE A 441 -24.99 38.30 -8.98
C PHE A 441 -24.33 39.55 -9.56
N LEU A 442 -23.22 40.03 -8.98
CA LEU A 442 -22.38 41.08 -9.55
C LEU A 442 -21.71 40.66 -10.88
N ALA A 443 -21.79 39.38 -11.29
CA ALA A 443 -21.45 38.92 -12.64
C ALA A 443 -22.25 39.62 -13.77
N VAL A 444 -23.41 40.22 -13.47
CA VAL A 444 -24.18 41.02 -14.45
C VAL A 444 -23.70 42.49 -14.51
N SER A 445 -22.77 42.89 -13.63
CA SER A 445 -22.25 44.25 -13.59
C SER A 445 -21.27 44.54 -14.72
N LYS A 446 -21.39 45.73 -15.34
CA LYS A 446 -20.38 46.28 -16.27
C LYS A 446 -18.97 46.39 -15.67
N HIS A 447 -18.85 46.29 -14.33
CA HIS A 447 -17.59 46.36 -13.60
C HIS A 447 -17.14 44.99 -13.04
N GLN A 448 -17.69 43.87 -13.52
CA GLN A 448 -17.41 42.53 -12.97
C GLN A 448 -15.91 42.19 -12.86
N GLN A 449 -15.10 42.47 -13.88
CA GLN A 449 -13.64 42.23 -13.86
C GLN A 449 -12.91 43.05 -12.77
N ILE A 450 -13.37 44.27 -12.50
CA ILE A 450 -12.83 45.11 -11.41
C ILE A 450 -13.16 44.48 -10.07
N ILE A 451 -14.44 44.17 -9.81
CA ILE A 451 -14.93 43.57 -8.57
C ILE A 451 -14.21 42.24 -8.27
N PHE A 452 -14.07 41.39 -9.30
CA PHE A 452 -13.32 40.14 -9.23
C PHE A 452 -11.85 40.36 -8.84
N SER A 453 -11.19 41.38 -9.41
CA SER A 453 -9.80 41.74 -9.07
C SER A 453 -9.64 42.18 -7.60
N TRP A 454 -10.57 42.98 -7.06
CA TRP A 454 -10.59 43.35 -5.64
C TRP A 454 -10.73 42.11 -4.74
N MET A 455 -11.67 41.20 -5.05
CA MET A 455 -11.88 39.97 -4.28
C MET A 455 -10.67 39.03 -4.34
N MET A 456 -10.06 38.84 -5.51
CA MET A 456 -8.87 38.00 -5.71
C MET A 456 -7.67 38.52 -4.92
N ALA A 457 -7.35 39.82 -5.03
CA ALA A 457 -6.24 40.43 -4.30
C ALA A 457 -6.43 40.34 -2.78
N THR A 458 -7.65 40.61 -2.31
CA THR A 458 -8.02 40.50 -0.89
C THR A 458 -7.78 39.08 -0.35
N SER A 459 -8.18 38.06 -1.12
CA SER A 459 -7.95 36.64 -0.79
C SER A 459 -6.47 36.27 -0.79
N GLY A 460 -5.70 36.64 -1.82
CA GLY A 460 -4.27 36.31 -1.93
C GLY A 460 -3.44 36.85 -0.76
N ILE A 461 -3.66 38.10 -0.35
CA ILE A 461 -2.96 38.71 0.79
C ILE A 461 -3.42 38.09 2.12
N SER A 462 -4.69 37.72 2.25
CA SER A 462 -5.19 37.01 3.45
C SER A 462 -4.50 35.66 3.65
N SER A 463 -4.26 34.90 2.58
CA SER A 463 -3.45 33.67 2.64
C SER A 463 -2.04 33.95 3.15
N ILE A 464 -1.37 34.99 2.66
CA ILE A 464 0.01 35.34 3.07
C ILE A 464 0.07 35.72 4.56
N PHE A 465 -0.88 36.49 5.08
CA PHE A 465 -0.98 36.75 6.53
C PHE A 465 -1.26 35.48 7.34
N THR A 466 -2.12 34.59 6.84
CA THR A 466 -2.46 33.32 7.49
C THR A 466 -1.24 32.38 7.56
N TRP A 467 -0.50 32.25 6.46
CA TRP A 467 0.71 31.43 6.36
C TRP A 467 1.87 31.99 7.19
N SER A 468 2.07 33.32 7.19
CA SER A 468 2.98 34.01 8.12
C SER A 468 2.69 33.62 9.57
N SER A 469 1.41 33.66 9.95
CA SER A 469 0.96 33.39 11.31
C SER A 469 1.11 31.92 11.71
N ILE A 470 0.88 30.98 10.79
CA ILE A 470 1.20 29.56 10.99
C ILE A 470 2.68 29.36 11.28
N CYS A 471 3.57 29.96 10.48
CA CYS A 471 5.01 29.85 10.68
C CYS A 471 5.46 30.46 12.02
N LEU A 472 4.96 31.65 12.38
CA LEU A 472 5.28 32.32 13.64
C LEU A 472 4.73 31.56 14.87
N ALA A 473 3.50 31.05 14.79
CA ALA A 473 2.91 30.22 15.83
C ALA A 473 3.71 28.93 16.05
N HIS A 474 4.19 28.26 14.98
CA HIS A 474 5.02 27.07 15.12
C HIS A 474 6.41 27.38 15.71
N ILE A 475 7.03 28.52 15.36
CA ILE A 475 8.28 28.99 15.98
C ILE A 475 8.08 29.18 17.49
N ASN A 476 7.01 29.88 17.91
CA ASN A 476 6.74 30.14 19.31
C ASN A 476 6.31 28.88 20.09
N PHE A 477 5.51 28.01 19.49
CA PHE A 477 5.19 26.67 20.00
C PHE A 477 6.47 25.85 20.27
N ARG A 478 7.40 25.77 19.31
CA ARG A 478 8.67 25.04 19.48
C ARG A 478 9.60 25.66 20.52
N ARG A 479 9.56 26.99 20.68
CA ARG A 479 10.25 27.69 21.79
C ARG A 479 9.60 27.33 23.15
N ALA A 480 8.27 27.34 23.23
CA ALA A 480 7.51 26.97 24.42
C ALA A 480 7.81 25.52 24.85
N TRP A 481 7.76 24.58 23.90
CA TRP A 481 8.04 23.15 24.12
C TRP A 481 9.41 22.93 24.78
N LYS A 482 10.45 23.62 24.29
CA LYS A 482 11.79 23.57 24.86
C LYS A 482 11.87 24.24 26.24
N LEU A 483 11.19 25.37 26.44
CA LEU A 483 11.22 26.12 27.71
C LEU A 483 10.40 25.46 28.83
N GLN A 484 9.45 24.58 28.49
CA GLN A 484 8.70 23.72 29.42
C GLN A 484 9.29 22.30 29.52
N ASN A 485 10.54 22.10 29.09
CA ASN A 485 11.32 20.85 29.22
C ASN A 485 10.67 19.59 28.62
N ARG A 486 9.82 19.72 27.60
CA ARG A 486 9.15 18.58 26.95
C ARG A 486 9.98 17.92 25.86
N SER A 487 9.86 16.60 25.72
CA SER A 487 10.61 15.84 24.71
C SER A 487 10.02 16.07 23.31
N LEU A 488 10.85 16.01 22.28
CA LEU A 488 10.35 16.03 20.89
C LEU A 488 9.67 14.72 20.48
N ASP A 489 9.78 13.65 21.26
CA ASP A 489 9.14 12.35 20.98
C ASP A 489 7.67 12.29 21.41
N GLU A 490 7.24 13.25 22.24
CA GLU A 490 5.84 13.55 22.54
C GLU A 490 5.05 14.13 21.34
N ILE A 491 5.70 14.43 20.22
CA ILE A 491 5.12 15.11 19.05
C ILE A 491 4.77 14.08 17.96
N PRO A 492 3.48 13.82 17.66
CA PRO A 492 3.06 12.70 16.79
C PRO A 492 3.49 12.83 15.33
N PHE A 493 3.61 14.05 14.83
CA PHE A 493 4.15 14.35 13.52
C PHE A 493 5.14 15.51 13.63
N LYS A 494 6.42 15.20 13.44
CA LYS A 494 7.50 16.20 13.45
C LYS A 494 7.64 16.78 12.03
N SER A 495 7.62 18.10 11.91
CA SER A 495 7.91 18.85 10.69
C SER A 495 9.28 18.46 10.15
N GLY A 496 9.35 17.97 8.91
CA GLY A 496 10.61 17.58 8.25
C GLY A 496 11.60 18.74 8.11
N PRO A 497 11.18 19.91 7.60
CA PRO A 497 11.96 21.15 7.63
C PRO A 497 12.20 21.74 9.04
N GLY A 498 11.59 21.16 10.08
CA GLY A 498 11.70 21.60 11.47
C GLY A 498 11.29 23.07 11.69
N VAL A 499 11.98 23.73 12.63
CA VAL A 499 11.81 25.16 12.92
C VAL A 499 12.49 26.03 11.86
N THR A 500 13.58 25.56 11.26
CA THR A 500 14.33 26.26 10.21
C THR A 500 13.46 26.57 9.00
N GLY A 501 12.65 25.59 8.56
CA GLY A 501 11.65 25.81 7.52
C GLY A 501 10.59 26.83 7.92
N SER A 502 10.20 26.90 9.19
CA SER A 502 9.24 27.93 9.65
C SER A 502 9.83 29.34 9.63
N TYR A 503 11.09 29.53 10.01
CA TYR A 503 11.77 30.83 9.83
C TYR A 503 11.87 31.21 8.35
N LEU A 504 12.25 30.26 7.48
CA LEU A 504 12.38 30.49 6.05
C LEU A 504 11.03 30.81 5.39
N GLY A 505 9.98 30.06 5.72
CA GLY A 505 8.61 30.33 5.29
C GLY A 505 8.09 31.69 5.79
N PHE A 506 8.34 32.05 7.05
CA PHE A 506 7.97 33.36 7.59
C PHE A 506 8.66 34.50 6.83
N VAL A 507 9.99 34.43 6.66
CA VAL A 507 10.78 35.44 5.93
C VAL A 507 10.31 35.56 4.47
N LEU A 508 10.03 34.44 3.80
CA LEU A 508 9.51 34.45 2.42
C LEU A 508 8.12 35.11 2.32
N ASN A 509 7.21 34.89 3.27
CA ASN A 509 5.92 35.60 3.30
C ASN A 509 6.12 37.12 3.45
N ILE A 510 7.01 37.57 4.35
CA ILE A 510 7.32 39.00 4.54
C ILE A 510 7.94 39.61 3.28
N ILE A 511 8.82 38.89 2.59
CA ILE A 511 9.39 39.31 1.29
C ILE A 511 8.28 39.44 0.24
N ILE A 512 7.32 38.52 0.17
CA ILE A 512 6.19 38.59 -0.77
C ILE A 512 5.31 39.82 -0.49
N LEU A 513 5.00 40.13 0.78
CA LEU A 513 4.26 41.36 1.14
C LEU A 513 5.02 42.63 0.73
N ALA A 514 6.36 42.66 0.90
CA ALA A 514 7.19 43.78 0.47
C ALA A 514 7.24 43.92 -1.07
N LEU A 515 7.22 42.80 -1.80
CA LEU A 515 7.20 42.80 -3.27
C LEU A 515 5.84 43.24 -3.83
N ASP A 516 4.71 42.88 -3.21
CA ASP A 516 3.41 43.42 -3.60
C ASP A 516 3.31 44.92 -3.32
N PHE A 517 3.78 45.38 -2.15
CA PHE A 517 3.87 46.82 -1.86
C PHE A 517 4.73 47.57 -2.89
N TYR A 518 5.86 46.99 -3.32
CA TYR A 518 6.68 47.53 -4.42
C TYR A 518 5.90 47.58 -5.75
N VAL A 519 5.14 46.55 -6.10
CA VAL A 519 4.29 46.43 -7.31
C VAL A 519 3.06 47.36 -7.26
N VAL A 520 2.64 47.80 -6.08
CA VAL A 520 1.64 48.85 -5.92
C VAL A 520 2.25 50.23 -6.12
N CYS A 521 3.41 50.50 -5.53
CA CYS A 521 4.10 51.77 -5.68
C CYS A 521 4.64 51.97 -7.12
N ASN A 522 5.01 50.89 -7.79
CA ASN A 522 5.54 50.85 -9.16
C ASN A 522 4.69 49.91 -10.01
N PRO A 523 3.46 50.32 -10.40
CA PRO A 523 2.55 49.46 -11.14
C PRO A 523 3.05 49.23 -12.58
N VAL A 524 2.96 47.97 -13.02
CA VAL A 524 3.31 47.52 -14.40
C VAL A 524 2.60 48.34 -15.48
N SER A 525 1.39 48.83 -15.21
CA SER A 525 0.66 49.74 -16.08
C SER A 525 -0.14 50.78 -15.27
N GLY A 526 -0.21 52.00 -15.81
CA GLY A 526 -0.90 53.14 -15.18
C GLY A 526 0.01 53.98 -14.26
N LYS A 527 -0.62 54.72 -13.33
CA LYS A 527 0.03 55.52 -12.29
C LYS A 527 -0.45 55.05 -10.92
N LEU A 528 0.34 55.27 -9.87
CA LEU A 528 -0.11 55.09 -8.49
C LEU A 528 -1.31 56.02 -8.21
N THR A 529 -2.47 55.43 -7.91
CA THR A 529 -3.66 56.13 -7.42
C THR A 529 -4.13 55.52 -6.10
N ALA A 530 -4.94 56.25 -5.33
CA ALA A 530 -5.57 55.69 -4.13
C ALA A 530 -6.40 54.44 -4.46
N GLU A 531 -7.10 54.42 -5.60
CA GLU A 531 -7.84 53.25 -6.08
C GLU A 531 -6.89 52.07 -6.36
N SER A 532 -5.80 52.26 -7.11
CA SER A 532 -4.86 51.16 -7.41
C SER A 532 -4.15 50.64 -6.16
N PHE A 533 -3.92 51.51 -5.16
CA PHE A 533 -3.35 51.15 -3.88
C PHE A 533 -4.29 50.24 -3.08
N PHE A 534 -5.51 50.71 -2.79
CA PHE A 534 -6.47 49.92 -2.01
C PHE A 534 -6.95 48.68 -2.78
N ARG A 535 -7.10 48.74 -4.11
CA ARG A 535 -7.52 47.61 -4.95
C ARG A 535 -6.62 46.37 -4.83
N LYS A 536 -5.33 46.58 -4.52
CA LYS A 536 -4.38 45.51 -4.26
C LYS A 536 -4.24 45.23 -2.76
N LEU A 537 -3.94 46.25 -1.95
CA LEU A 537 -3.51 46.06 -0.55
C LEU A 537 -4.64 46.06 0.51
N LEU A 538 -5.94 46.05 0.14
CA LEU A 538 -7.07 46.25 1.07
C LEU A 538 -6.99 45.42 2.38
N THR A 539 -6.51 44.18 2.30
CA THR A 539 -6.36 43.29 3.47
C THR A 539 -5.41 43.84 4.53
N VAL A 540 -4.36 44.58 4.15
CA VAL A 540 -3.34 45.10 5.07
C VAL A 540 -3.92 46.07 6.12
N PRO A 541 -4.62 47.17 5.75
CA PRO A 541 -5.27 48.04 6.74
C PRO A 541 -6.39 47.32 7.49
N ILE A 542 -7.13 46.37 6.87
CA ILE A 542 -8.15 45.58 7.58
C ILE A 542 -7.52 44.77 8.72
N VAL A 543 -6.45 44.02 8.46
CA VAL A 543 -5.72 43.24 9.48
C VAL A 543 -5.17 44.15 10.59
N ILE A 544 -4.58 45.29 10.22
CA ILE A 544 -4.04 46.26 11.19
C ILE A 544 -5.17 46.85 12.06
N ILE A 545 -6.30 47.25 11.47
CA ILE A 545 -7.44 47.82 12.21
C ILE A 545 -8.04 46.77 13.16
N LEU A 546 -8.27 45.53 12.70
CA LEU A 546 -8.80 44.45 13.54
C LEU A 546 -7.86 44.13 14.72
N PHE A 547 -6.55 44.06 14.46
CA PHE A 547 -5.55 43.85 15.50
C PHE A 547 -5.53 45.01 16.51
N VAL A 548 -5.36 46.24 16.05
CA VAL A 548 -5.23 47.42 16.92
C VAL A 548 -6.51 47.69 17.71
N ALA A 549 -7.70 47.58 17.10
CA ALA A 549 -8.97 47.78 17.79
C ALA A 549 -9.16 46.78 18.93
N TYR A 550 -8.93 45.48 18.68
CA TYR A 550 -9.03 44.45 19.72
C TYR A 550 -7.97 44.66 20.81
N LYS A 551 -6.73 44.99 20.42
CA LYS A 551 -5.60 45.23 21.32
C LYS A 551 -5.83 46.42 22.26
N LEU A 552 -6.43 47.51 21.77
CA LEU A 552 -6.75 48.69 22.58
C LEU A 552 -7.96 48.48 23.49
N TYR A 553 -9.00 47.76 23.01
CA TYR A 553 -10.22 47.51 23.77
C TYR A 553 -10.00 46.50 24.89
N TYR A 554 -9.46 45.31 24.57
CA TYR A 554 -9.27 44.22 25.54
C TYR A 554 -7.92 44.27 26.27
N ARG A 555 -6.97 45.12 25.84
CA ARG A 555 -5.66 45.32 26.48
C ARG A 555 -4.85 44.02 26.70
N CYS A 556 -5.07 43.01 25.87
CA CYS A 556 -4.42 41.70 25.99
C CYS A 556 -2.89 41.79 25.89
N SER A 557 -2.18 40.84 26.50
CA SER A 557 -0.72 40.71 26.44
C SER A 557 -0.26 39.85 25.24
N VAL A 558 1.01 39.97 24.88
CA VAL A 558 1.67 39.02 23.96
C VAL A 558 1.98 37.74 24.74
N VAL A 559 1.69 36.56 24.17
CA VAL A 559 1.91 35.29 24.88
C VAL A 559 3.41 35.02 25.03
N LYS A 560 3.91 34.97 26.27
CA LYS A 560 5.32 34.61 26.53
C LYS A 560 5.49 33.10 26.29
N PRO A 561 6.49 32.63 25.51
CA PRO A 561 6.63 31.20 25.22
C PRO A 561 6.75 30.29 26.44
N LYS A 562 7.29 30.75 27.58
CA LYS A 562 7.34 29.95 28.82
C LYS A 562 5.94 29.71 29.41
N GLU A 563 5.02 30.66 29.22
CA GLU A 563 3.65 30.68 29.78
C GLU A 563 2.60 30.18 28.78
N ALA A 564 2.99 29.85 27.55
CA ALA A 564 2.07 29.39 26.53
C ALA A 564 1.45 28.03 26.90
N ASP A 565 0.13 27.93 26.75
CA ASP A 565 -0.63 26.69 26.99
C ASP A 565 -0.15 25.57 26.04
N LEU A 566 0.35 24.47 26.61
CA LEU A 566 0.69 23.22 25.91
C LEU A 566 -0.16 22.02 26.38
N ALA A 567 -1.24 22.25 27.12
CA ALA A 567 -2.08 21.22 27.74
C ALA A 567 -3.51 21.21 27.20
N SER A 568 -4.25 22.33 27.29
CA SER A 568 -5.67 22.32 27.00
C SER A 568 -5.97 22.12 25.52
N GLY A 569 -6.93 21.25 25.20
CA GLY A 569 -7.20 20.87 23.81
C GLY A 569 -6.06 20.12 23.10
N ARG A 570 -4.95 19.79 23.78
CA ARG A 570 -4.05 18.74 23.31
C ARG A 570 -4.90 17.48 23.26
N ARG A 571 -5.00 16.83 22.09
CA ARG A 571 -5.62 15.52 22.05
C ARG A 571 -4.72 14.60 22.86
N GLU A 572 -5.23 14.09 23.97
CA GLU A 572 -4.46 13.22 24.85
C GLU A 572 -3.87 12.09 24.00
N LEU A 573 -2.54 12.09 23.98
CA LEU A 573 -1.80 10.92 23.63
C LEU A 573 -1.94 10.07 24.87
N ASP A 574 -2.80 9.07 24.80
CA ASP A 574 -2.53 7.86 25.56
C ASP A 574 -1.18 7.36 25.04
N LEU A 575 -0.12 7.80 25.74
CA LEU A 575 1.27 7.48 25.41
C LEU A 575 1.55 6.03 25.77
N GLU A 576 0.78 5.44 26.70
CA GLU A 576 0.83 4.02 26.96
C GLU A 576 0.13 3.22 25.85
N GLU A 577 -1.08 3.58 25.39
CA GLU A 577 -1.69 2.94 24.21
C GLU A 577 -0.83 3.19 22.97
N PHE A 578 -0.21 4.36 22.80
CA PHE A 578 0.66 4.62 21.64
C PHE A 578 2.03 3.96 21.74
N GLN A 579 2.62 3.81 22.93
CA GLN A 579 3.80 2.98 23.15
C GLN A 579 3.43 1.52 22.97
N LYS A 580 2.41 0.99 23.66
CA LYS A 580 1.89 -0.37 23.48
C LYS A 580 1.46 -0.66 22.04
N VAL A 581 0.88 0.28 21.28
CA VAL A 581 0.53 0.05 19.86
C VAL A 581 1.73 0.23 18.94
N LEU A 582 2.73 1.06 19.25
CA LEU A 582 4.00 1.04 18.52
C LEU A 582 4.86 -0.17 18.89
N GLU A 583 4.76 -0.67 20.11
CA GLU A 583 5.47 -1.83 20.63
C GLU A 583 4.77 -3.10 20.18
N LEU A 584 3.45 -3.14 20.03
CA LEU A 584 2.70 -4.20 19.33
C LEU A 584 2.86 -4.10 17.81
N GLU A 585 2.88 -2.91 17.18
CA GLU A 585 3.25 -2.78 15.76
C GLU A 585 4.72 -3.25 15.54
N ARG A 586 5.64 -2.97 16.47
CA ARG A 586 7.04 -3.44 16.42
C ARG A 586 7.21 -4.89 16.85
N GLU A 587 6.41 -5.40 17.78
CA GLU A 587 6.43 -6.78 18.25
C GLU A 587 5.75 -7.67 17.23
N GLU A 588 4.66 -7.27 16.59
CA GLU A 588 4.20 -7.93 15.36
C GLU A 588 5.32 -7.96 14.31
N LEU A 589 6.06 -6.87 14.09
CA LEU A 589 7.21 -6.84 13.17
C LEU A 589 8.49 -7.54 13.68
N ARG A 590 8.53 -8.04 14.92
CA ARG A 590 9.65 -8.80 15.53
C ARG A 590 9.30 -10.26 15.82
N GLN A 591 8.02 -10.56 16.06
CA GLN A 591 7.46 -11.86 16.39
C GLN A 591 6.85 -12.56 15.18
N LYS A 592 6.41 -11.81 14.14
CA LYS A 592 6.13 -12.40 12.82
C LYS A 592 7.47 -12.58 12.11
N PRO A 593 7.97 -13.82 11.91
CA PRO A 593 9.10 -14.04 11.02
C PRO A 593 8.58 -13.76 9.60
N LEU A 594 8.96 -12.63 9.03
CA LEU A 594 8.45 -12.21 7.72
C LEU A 594 9.25 -12.84 6.59
N ARG A 595 8.57 -13.38 5.58
CA ARG A 595 9.19 -13.72 4.29
C ARG A 595 9.45 -12.43 3.51
N VAL A 596 10.63 -12.27 2.94
CA VAL A 596 10.97 -11.08 2.13
C VAL A 596 11.60 -11.48 0.79
N SER A 597 11.30 -10.71 -0.24
CA SER A 597 12.11 -10.65 -1.46
C SER A 597 12.85 -9.32 -1.52
N TYR A 598 14.06 -9.35 -2.06
CA TYR A 598 14.91 -8.18 -2.27
C TYR A 598 15.85 -8.46 -3.45
N GLU A 599 15.79 -7.64 -4.51
CA GLU A 599 16.51 -7.90 -5.77
C GLU A 599 16.21 -9.32 -6.33
N GLY A 600 14.96 -9.79 -6.18
CA GLY A 600 14.54 -11.14 -6.57
C GLY A 600 15.07 -12.30 -5.69
N LYS A 601 15.78 -11.99 -4.59
CA LYS A 601 16.32 -12.99 -3.65
C LYS A 601 15.36 -13.20 -2.49
N LEU A 602 14.94 -14.44 -2.27
CA LEU A 602 14.07 -14.82 -1.17
C LEU A 602 14.87 -15.02 0.12
N GLY A 603 14.32 -14.55 1.24
CA GLY A 603 14.90 -14.73 2.56
C GLY A 603 13.86 -14.60 3.68
N THR A 604 14.31 -14.94 4.87
CA THR A 604 13.52 -14.94 6.10
C THR A 604 14.08 -13.90 7.06
N VAL A 605 13.25 -12.98 7.54
CA VAL A 605 13.65 -11.97 8.52
C VAL A 605 13.91 -12.65 9.87
N LYS A 606 15.09 -12.39 10.43
CA LYS A 606 15.57 -12.91 11.72
C LYS A 606 15.81 -11.80 12.76
N TYR A 607 15.89 -10.54 12.32
CA TYR A 607 16.09 -9.36 13.17
C TYR A 607 15.39 -8.14 12.57
N CYS A 608 14.82 -7.28 13.42
CA CYS A 608 14.28 -5.97 13.05
C CYS A 608 14.67 -4.92 14.10
N GLY A 609 15.48 -3.93 13.70
CA GLY A 609 15.96 -2.88 14.61
C GLY A 609 16.93 -1.90 13.96
N ARG A 610 17.27 -0.82 14.68
CA ARG A 610 18.19 0.21 14.18
C ARG A 610 19.64 -0.26 14.18
N LEU A 611 20.40 0.19 13.18
CA LEU A 611 21.86 0.10 13.12
C LEU A 611 22.43 1.47 12.80
N ASP A 612 23.60 1.80 13.35
CA ASP A 612 24.24 3.13 13.19
C ASP A 612 24.49 3.53 11.73
N ILE A 613 24.60 2.55 10.82
CA ILE A 613 24.72 2.78 9.38
C ILE A 613 23.49 3.46 8.76
N TRP A 614 22.30 3.27 9.35
CA TRP A 614 21.01 3.79 8.87
C TRP A 614 20.20 4.40 10.03
N PRO A 615 20.58 5.59 10.56
CA PRO A 615 19.96 6.15 11.76
C PRO A 615 18.47 6.49 11.61
N ASP A 616 18.03 6.78 10.38
CA ASP A 616 16.65 7.19 10.05
C ASP A 616 15.72 6.05 9.63
N VAL A 617 16.24 4.83 9.42
CA VAL A 617 15.51 3.69 8.85
C VAL A 617 15.92 2.40 9.54
N ASP A 618 14.96 1.64 10.06
CA ASP A 618 15.24 0.35 10.70
C ASP A 618 15.83 -0.65 9.70
N ALA A 619 16.77 -1.48 10.17
CA ALA A 619 17.39 -2.56 9.42
C ALA A 619 16.64 -3.88 9.66
N LEU A 620 16.44 -4.65 8.61
CA LEU A 620 16.11 -6.07 8.74
C LEU A 620 17.39 -6.89 8.59
N GLY A 621 17.65 -7.77 9.56
CA GLY A 621 18.60 -8.86 9.42
C GLY A 621 17.87 -10.05 8.80
N VAL A 622 18.32 -10.49 7.63
CA VAL A 622 17.67 -11.51 6.80
C VAL A 622 18.64 -12.67 6.63
N GLU A 623 18.17 -13.89 6.86
CA GLU A 623 18.82 -15.12 6.38
C GLU A 623 18.26 -15.45 4.98
N TRP A 624 19.11 -15.58 3.98
CA TRP A 624 18.68 -15.90 2.61
C TRP A 624 18.44 -17.40 2.43
N ASP A 625 17.46 -17.75 1.59
CA ASP A 625 17.12 -19.14 1.31
C ASP A 625 18.21 -19.89 0.53
N ASP A 626 18.97 -19.13 -0.27
CA ASP A 626 20.26 -19.52 -0.86
C ASP A 626 21.37 -18.78 -0.11
N HIS A 627 22.10 -19.54 0.72
CA HIS A 627 23.21 -19.09 1.55
C HIS A 627 24.28 -18.26 0.82
N ARG A 628 24.44 -18.44 -0.49
CA ARG A 628 25.42 -17.70 -1.32
C ARG A 628 25.11 -16.22 -1.48
N ASN A 629 23.89 -15.78 -1.16
CA ASN A 629 23.51 -14.35 -1.13
C ASN A 629 23.90 -13.65 0.18
N GLY A 630 24.32 -14.43 1.19
CA GLY A 630 24.73 -13.93 2.50
C GLY A 630 26.09 -13.23 2.50
N LYS A 631 26.36 -12.54 3.61
CA LYS A 631 27.57 -11.74 3.86
C LYS A 631 28.14 -11.93 5.26
N HIS A 632 27.36 -12.43 6.21
CA HIS A 632 27.75 -12.59 7.62
C HIS A 632 26.79 -13.53 8.38
N SER A 633 27.27 -14.19 9.44
CA SER A 633 26.43 -15.05 10.32
C SER A 633 25.48 -14.28 11.25
N GLY A 634 25.20 -12.99 11.00
CA GLY A 634 24.29 -12.13 11.78
C GLY A 634 24.96 -11.24 12.84
N ILE A 635 26.28 -11.05 12.72
CA ILE A 635 27.10 -10.19 13.58
C ILE A 635 27.18 -8.77 13.00
N TYR A 636 27.01 -7.75 13.85
CA TYR A 636 27.25 -6.34 13.52
C TYR A 636 28.17 -5.70 14.57
N LYS A 637 29.29 -5.11 14.16
CA LYS A 637 30.31 -4.49 15.05
C LYS A 637 30.76 -5.37 16.23
N GLY A 638 30.76 -6.69 16.07
CA GLY A 638 31.11 -7.67 17.11
C GLY A 638 29.95 -8.10 18.01
N GLN A 639 28.76 -7.51 17.88
CA GLN A 639 27.54 -7.96 18.55
C GLN A 639 26.77 -8.95 17.66
N GLN A 640 26.40 -10.11 18.19
CA GLN A 640 25.46 -11.03 17.54
C GLN A 640 24.04 -10.43 17.64
N LEU A 641 23.39 -10.16 16.51
CA LEU A 641 22.03 -9.60 16.48
C LEU A 641 20.96 -10.61 16.04
N PHE A 642 21.36 -11.61 15.24
CA PHE A 642 20.59 -12.81 14.97
C PHE A 642 21.53 -13.97 14.65
N THR A 643 21.07 -15.22 14.76
CA THR A 643 21.81 -16.40 14.29
C THR A 643 21.30 -16.86 12.93
N CYS A 644 22.20 -17.42 12.13
CA CYS A 644 21.90 -18.02 10.83
C CYS A 644 21.92 -19.56 10.96
N THR A 645 21.10 -20.24 10.15
CA THR A 645 21.08 -21.71 10.06
C THR A 645 22.33 -22.24 9.35
N ILE A 646 22.89 -21.45 8.42
CA ILE A 646 24.15 -21.72 7.73
C ILE A 646 25.06 -20.51 7.96
N GLU A 647 26.33 -20.72 8.32
CA GLU A 647 27.25 -19.61 8.51
C GLU A 647 27.40 -18.76 7.24
N GLY A 648 27.51 -17.44 7.41
CA GLY A 648 27.55 -16.48 6.32
C GLY A 648 26.21 -16.17 5.64
N SER A 649 25.15 -16.97 5.79
CA SER A 649 23.88 -16.82 5.03
C SER A 649 23.09 -15.53 5.29
N GLY A 650 23.47 -14.75 6.31
CA GLY A 650 22.77 -13.53 6.71
C GLY A 650 23.22 -12.25 5.98
N SER A 651 22.34 -11.26 5.89
CA SER A 651 22.65 -9.88 5.50
C SER A 651 21.74 -8.87 6.22
N PHE A 652 22.23 -7.66 6.48
CA PHE A 652 21.37 -6.54 6.83
C PHE A 652 20.92 -5.77 5.58
N ILE A 653 19.63 -5.43 5.51
CA ILE A 653 19.02 -4.57 4.47
C ILE A 653 18.08 -3.53 5.10
N LYS A 654 17.77 -2.45 4.37
CA LYS A 654 16.88 -1.39 4.86
C LYS A 654 15.41 -1.83 4.81
N ALA A 655 14.67 -1.69 5.91
CA ALA A 655 13.23 -1.97 5.94
C ALA A 655 12.42 -1.08 4.98
N SER A 656 12.94 0.08 4.58
CA SER A 656 12.34 0.95 3.56
C SER A 656 12.57 0.50 2.11
N ARG A 657 13.26 -0.63 1.87
CA ARG A 657 13.81 -1.00 0.57
C ARG A 657 13.51 -2.45 0.16
N HIS A 658 12.42 -3.03 0.63
CA HIS A 658 11.86 -4.24 0.01
C HIS A 658 11.20 -3.82 -1.31
N GLU A 659 11.99 -3.82 -2.38
CA GLU A 659 11.59 -3.28 -3.69
C GLU A 659 10.61 -4.19 -4.46
N ASP A 660 10.53 -5.47 -4.08
CA ASP A 660 9.62 -6.45 -4.68
C ASP A 660 8.23 -6.38 -4.03
N LYS A 661 7.20 -6.07 -4.85
CA LYS A 661 5.79 -6.02 -4.40
C LYS A 661 5.27 -7.41 -4.04
N ARG A 662 4.88 -7.61 -2.78
CA ARG A 662 4.02 -8.75 -2.35
C ARG A 662 2.70 -8.72 -3.14
N ASN A 663 2.34 -9.84 -3.75
CA ASN A 663 1.14 -9.98 -4.59
C ASN A 663 0.13 -10.95 -3.97
N GLU A 664 -1.14 -10.72 -4.23
CA GLU A 664 -2.20 -11.68 -3.88
C GLU A 664 -2.30 -12.78 -4.95
N PHE A 665 -2.71 -13.99 -4.58
CA PHE A 665 -2.80 -15.14 -5.51
C PHE A 665 -3.49 -14.80 -6.85
N TYR A 666 -4.69 -14.21 -6.78
CA TYR A 666 -5.44 -13.80 -7.99
C TYR A 666 -4.80 -12.62 -8.72
N GLU A 667 -4.12 -11.70 -8.02
CA GLU A 667 -3.39 -10.60 -8.66
C GLU A 667 -2.17 -11.12 -9.43
N ALA A 668 -1.45 -12.10 -8.89
CA ALA A 668 -0.35 -12.77 -9.58
C ALA A 668 -0.82 -13.52 -10.84
N ILE A 669 -1.98 -14.19 -10.79
CA ILE A 669 -2.60 -14.80 -11.99
C ILE A 669 -2.93 -13.72 -13.02
N VAL A 670 -3.66 -12.67 -12.65
CA VAL A 670 -4.04 -11.59 -13.58
C VAL A 670 -2.80 -10.93 -14.18
N SER A 671 -1.79 -10.64 -13.36
CA SER A 671 -0.52 -10.06 -13.80
C SER A 671 0.22 -10.95 -14.80
N LYS A 672 0.35 -12.26 -14.51
CA LYS A 672 1.12 -13.17 -15.37
C LYS A 672 0.38 -13.59 -16.64
N TYR A 673 -0.94 -13.73 -16.60
CA TYR A 673 -1.74 -14.31 -17.68
C TYR A 673 -2.57 -13.31 -18.49
N THR A 674 -2.68 -12.03 -18.08
CA THR A 674 -3.39 -10.99 -18.87
C THR A 674 -2.50 -9.86 -19.41
N CYS A 675 -1.25 -9.76 -18.94
CA CYS A 675 -0.24 -8.83 -19.44
C CYS A 675 0.69 -9.51 -20.44
N ILE A 676 0.64 -9.11 -21.72
CA ILE A 676 1.53 -9.63 -22.75
C ILE A 676 2.75 -8.70 -22.91
N PRO A 677 3.99 -9.15 -22.66
CA PRO A 677 5.18 -8.44 -23.11
C PRO A 677 5.36 -8.65 -24.63
N PRO A 678 5.78 -7.62 -25.41
CA PRO A 678 5.74 -7.67 -26.88
C PRO A 678 6.92 -8.45 -27.52
N SER A 679 7.29 -9.63 -27.00
CA SER A 679 8.31 -10.52 -27.61
C SER A 679 8.46 -11.94 -27.00
N SER A 680 7.37 -12.68 -26.78
CA SER A 680 7.48 -14.14 -26.49
C SER A 680 6.29 -14.96 -27.00
N ALA A 681 6.56 -15.91 -27.91
CA ALA A 681 5.62 -16.96 -28.28
C ALA A 681 5.50 -18.04 -27.19
N ASN A 682 4.61 -19.02 -27.40
CA ASN A 682 4.34 -20.19 -26.53
C ASN A 682 3.45 -19.94 -25.30
N VAL A 683 2.30 -19.30 -25.50
CA VAL A 683 1.09 -19.59 -24.69
C VAL A 683 0.14 -20.40 -25.57
N VAL A 684 -0.24 -21.60 -25.12
CA VAL A 684 -1.04 -22.57 -25.90
C VAL A 684 -2.39 -22.76 -25.23
N PHE A 685 -3.45 -22.23 -25.85
CA PHE A 685 -4.84 -22.48 -25.46
C PHE A 685 -5.44 -23.54 -26.40
N GLY A 686 -5.33 -24.81 -26.01
CA GLY A 686 -5.77 -25.93 -26.84
C GLY A 686 -5.02 -26.01 -28.17
N SER A 687 -5.74 -26.10 -29.28
CA SER A 687 -5.19 -26.31 -30.64
C SER A 687 -5.09 -25.05 -31.51
N LYS A 688 -5.26 -23.84 -30.94
CA LYS A 688 -5.14 -22.58 -31.69
C LYS A 688 -4.28 -21.54 -30.95
N VAL A 689 -3.53 -20.77 -31.75
CA VAL A 689 -2.91 -19.51 -31.31
C VAL A 689 -3.98 -18.41 -31.39
N ALA A 690 -4.07 -17.57 -30.37
CA ALA A 690 -5.12 -16.55 -30.26
C ALA A 690 -4.62 -15.16 -30.64
N GLU A 691 -5.34 -14.48 -31.54
CA GLU A 691 -5.21 -13.05 -31.78
C GLU A 691 -6.41 -12.27 -31.19
N GLU A 692 -6.07 -11.11 -30.64
CA GLU A 692 -6.90 -9.91 -30.49
C GLU A 692 -8.02 -9.79 -29.41
N ILE A 693 -8.36 -8.52 -29.16
CA ILE A 693 -9.49 -7.90 -28.44
C ILE A 693 -9.82 -8.37 -27.00
N GLY A 694 -9.16 -7.69 -26.05
CA GLY A 694 -9.85 -6.91 -25.00
C GLY A 694 -10.88 -7.57 -24.07
N LEU A 695 -12.06 -7.95 -24.57
CA LEU A 695 -13.26 -8.24 -23.77
C LEU A 695 -13.35 -9.70 -23.31
N ASP A 696 -12.88 -10.66 -24.11
CA ASP A 696 -12.90 -12.09 -23.74
C ASP A 696 -11.83 -12.46 -22.69
N ARG A 697 -10.96 -11.53 -22.30
CA ARG A 697 -9.94 -11.69 -21.25
C ARG A 697 -10.50 -12.06 -19.87
N ALA A 698 -11.80 -11.85 -19.64
CA ALA A 698 -12.46 -12.33 -18.42
C ALA A 698 -12.74 -13.84 -18.45
N ARG A 699 -13.08 -14.40 -19.62
CA ARG A 699 -13.35 -15.85 -19.82
C ARG A 699 -12.06 -16.66 -19.86
N LEU A 700 -11.02 -16.13 -20.52
CA LEU A 700 -9.71 -16.78 -20.67
C LEU A 700 -9.01 -17.17 -19.35
N LEU A 701 -9.49 -16.68 -18.20
CA LEU A 701 -9.00 -17.08 -16.88
C LEU A 701 -9.74 -18.30 -16.31
N ASP A 702 -11.03 -18.47 -16.63
CA ASP A 702 -11.86 -19.58 -16.13
C ASP A 702 -11.52 -20.90 -16.87
N ASP A 703 -10.94 -20.79 -18.08
CA ASP A 703 -10.45 -21.88 -18.95
C ASP A 703 -9.00 -22.36 -18.64
N LEU A 704 -8.34 -21.85 -17.60
CA LEU A 704 -6.95 -22.20 -17.27
C LEU A 704 -6.78 -23.57 -16.58
N GLU A 705 -6.55 -24.63 -17.36
CA GLU A 705 -6.20 -25.95 -16.80
C GLU A 705 -4.83 -25.99 -16.07
N ILE A 706 -3.89 -25.09 -16.39
CA ILE A 706 -2.52 -25.07 -15.86
C ILE A 706 -2.12 -23.65 -15.43
N VAL A 707 -1.86 -23.47 -14.14
CA VAL A 707 -1.34 -22.24 -13.54
C VAL A 707 0.03 -22.50 -12.91
N SER A 708 1.02 -21.70 -13.27
CA SER A 708 2.39 -21.73 -12.73
C SER A 708 2.78 -20.33 -12.31
N LEU A 709 3.12 -20.15 -11.03
CA LEU A 709 3.40 -18.87 -10.39
C LEU A 709 4.72 -18.88 -9.58
N PRO A 710 5.85 -19.38 -10.13
CA PRO A 710 7.12 -19.34 -9.44
C PRO A 710 7.64 -17.91 -9.29
N HIS A 711 8.25 -17.60 -8.15
CA HIS A 711 8.84 -16.28 -7.83
C HIS A 711 7.88 -15.08 -7.96
N GLN A 712 6.56 -15.28 -7.86
CA GLN A 712 5.57 -14.21 -8.00
C GLN A 712 5.35 -13.37 -6.72
N CYS A 713 6.17 -13.60 -5.69
CA CYS A 713 6.09 -12.91 -4.39
C CYS A 713 4.70 -13.02 -3.72
N ILE A 714 4.04 -14.17 -3.87
CA ILE A 714 2.72 -14.42 -3.29
C ILE A 714 2.85 -14.68 -1.78
N ASP A 715 2.07 -13.98 -0.98
CA ASP A 715 2.00 -14.15 0.49
C ASP A 715 0.60 -14.53 1.00
N LYS A 716 -0.48 -14.15 0.31
CA LYS A 716 -1.87 -14.29 0.80
C LYS A 716 -2.93 -14.43 -0.30
N VAL A 717 -4.14 -14.77 0.15
CA VAL A 717 -5.37 -14.90 -0.64
C VAL A 717 -6.35 -13.79 -0.22
N ASP A 718 -7.18 -13.31 -1.16
CA ASP A 718 -8.36 -12.50 -0.85
C ASP A 718 -9.64 -13.24 -1.30
N LEU A 719 -10.52 -13.49 -0.35
CA LEU A 719 -11.82 -14.15 -0.57
C LEU A 719 -12.86 -13.21 -1.21
N LEU A 720 -12.72 -11.89 -1.08
CA LEU A 720 -13.74 -10.94 -1.55
C LEU A 720 -13.74 -10.74 -3.08
N ASN A 721 -12.65 -11.10 -3.75
CA ASN A 721 -12.49 -10.99 -5.21
C ASN A 721 -12.21 -12.34 -5.90
N ALA A 722 -12.42 -13.46 -5.20
CA ALA A 722 -12.13 -14.80 -5.68
C ALA A 722 -12.96 -15.16 -6.92
N LYS A 723 -12.29 -15.34 -8.08
CA LYS A 723 -12.89 -15.89 -9.29
C LYS A 723 -12.80 -17.41 -9.32
N SER A 724 -13.78 -18.05 -9.92
CA SER A 724 -13.91 -19.51 -9.99
C SER A 724 -13.07 -20.09 -11.14
N LEU A 725 -11.82 -20.48 -10.87
CA LEU A 725 -10.92 -21.15 -11.82
C LEU A 725 -11.36 -22.61 -12.05
N SER A 726 -12.55 -22.79 -12.62
CA SER A 726 -13.31 -24.05 -12.59
C SER A 726 -12.72 -25.22 -13.39
N THR A 727 -11.71 -24.95 -14.23
CA THR A 727 -11.01 -25.96 -15.04
C THR A 727 -9.63 -26.35 -14.49
N LEU A 728 -9.15 -25.69 -13.42
CA LEU A 728 -7.76 -25.78 -12.98
C LEU A 728 -7.36 -27.19 -12.52
N ARG A 729 -6.38 -27.80 -13.20
CA ARG A 729 -5.85 -29.15 -12.90
C ARG A 729 -4.44 -29.14 -12.33
N LYS A 730 -3.58 -28.22 -12.76
CA LYS A 730 -2.19 -28.13 -12.31
C LYS A 730 -1.92 -26.76 -11.72
N LEU A 731 -1.39 -26.74 -10.50
CA LEU A 731 -1.04 -25.52 -9.79
C LEU A 731 0.42 -25.58 -9.31
N ASP A 732 1.24 -24.64 -9.74
CA ASP A 732 2.61 -24.46 -9.27
C ASP A 732 2.74 -23.11 -8.55
N LEU A 733 3.12 -23.17 -7.27
CA LEU A 733 3.29 -22.07 -6.33
C LEU A 733 4.73 -21.99 -5.79
N SER A 734 5.69 -22.57 -6.51
CA SER A 734 7.07 -22.73 -6.07
C SER A 734 7.76 -21.39 -5.75
N TYR A 735 8.71 -21.36 -4.82
CA TYR A 735 9.56 -20.19 -4.51
C TYR A 735 8.76 -18.88 -4.28
N ASN A 736 7.85 -18.86 -3.31
CA ASN A 736 7.04 -17.68 -2.95
C ASN A 736 7.29 -17.24 -1.48
N LEU A 737 6.44 -16.33 -0.99
CA LEU A 737 6.52 -15.67 0.32
C LEU A 737 5.50 -16.20 1.34
N PHE A 738 4.94 -17.40 1.10
CA PHE A 738 4.02 -18.06 2.05
C PHE A 738 4.70 -18.31 3.41
N GLU A 739 4.03 -17.92 4.49
CA GLU A 739 4.56 -18.00 5.86
C GLU A 739 4.08 -19.28 6.60
N SER A 740 2.90 -19.81 6.25
CA SER A 740 2.39 -21.15 6.59
C SER A 740 1.80 -21.83 5.34
N PHE A 741 1.35 -23.09 5.48
CA PHE A 741 0.64 -23.81 4.41
C PHE A 741 -0.84 -23.42 4.27
N ASP A 742 -1.44 -22.74 5.25
CA ASP A 742 -2.89 -22.45 5.27
C ASP A 742 -3.40 -21.72 4.01
N PRO A 743 -2.73 -20.69 3.46
CA PRO A 743 -3.19 -20.02 2.24
C PRO A 743 -3.18 -20.93 1.01
N ILE A 744 -2.28 -21.93 0.97
CA ILE A 744 -2.20 -22.90 -0.12
C ILE A 744 -3.32 -23.94 0.02
N HIS A 745 -3.57 -24.40 1.23
CA HIS A 745 -4.70 -25.27 1.55
C HIS A 745 -6.05 -24.61 1.23
N GLU A 746 -6.20 -23.31 1.52
CA GLU A 746 -7.36 -22.50 1.15
C GLU A 746 -7.55 -22.40 -0.37
N ILE A 747 -6.47 -22.17 -1.15
CA ILE A 747 -6.53 -22.22 -2.62
C ILE A 747 -7.00 -23.59 -3.10
N CYS A 748 -6.42 -24.69 -2.60
CA CYS A 748 -6.79 -26.03 -3.01
C CYS A 748 -8.24 -26.41 -2.62
N SER A 749 -8.68 -26.03 -1.43
CA SER A 749 -10.05 -26.28 -0.94
C SER A 749 -11.11 -25.56 -1.77
N ASN A 750 -10.80 -24.35 -2.25
CA ASN A 750 -11.68 -23.60 -3.17
C ASN A 750 -11.63 -24.10 -4.63
N HIS A 751 -10.66 -24.96 -5.00
CA HIS A 751 -10.47 -25.46 -6.36
C HIS A 751 -10.29 -27.00 -6.40
N PRO A 752 -11.35 -27.79 -6.08
CA PRO A 752 -11.31 -29.26 -5.98
C PRO A 752 -11.06 -30.00 -7.31
N THR A 753 -10.74 -29.28 -8.39
CA THR A 753 -10.30 -29.84 -9.68
C THR A 753 -8.79 -30.08 -9.75
N ILE A 754 -8.00 -29.46 -8.86
CA ILE A 754 -6.53 -29.56 -8.86
C ILE A 754 -6.09 -31.01 -8.61
N ARG A 755 -5.25 -31.54 -9.50
CA ARG A 755 -4.66 -32.89 -9.47
C ARG A 755 -3.16 -32.89 -9.25
N GLU A 756 -2.46 -31.85 -9.69
CA GLU A 756 -1.01 -31.70 -9.51
C GLU A 756 -0.71 -30.38 -8.80
N LEU A 757 0.05 -30.43 -7.70
CA LEU A 757 0.46 -29.28 -6.90
C LEU A 757 1.98 -29.25 -6.75
N SER A 758 2.63 -28.13 -7.09
CA SER A 758 4.02 -27.85 -6.69
C SER A 758 4.07 -26.72 -5.67
N ILE A 759 4.80 -26.94 -4.58
CA ILE A 759 5.16 -25.91 -3.60
C ILE A 759 6.69 -25.85 -3.39
N GLU A 760 7.47 -26.33 -4.36
CA GLU A 760 8.94 -26.41 -4.32
C GLU A 760 9.59 -25.11 -3.78
N GLY A 761 10.61 -25.22 -2.93
CA GLY A 761 11.44 -24.08 -2.53
C GLY A 761 10.80 -23.13 -1.52
N ASN A 762 9.55 -23.35 -1.10
CA ASN A 762 8.91 -22.51 -0.08
C ASN A 762 9.48 -22.77 1.33
N ARG A 763 9.38 -21.78 2.22
CA ARG A 763 9.89 -21.87 3.59
C ARG A 763 8.78 -21.50 4.57
N PHE A 764 8.02 -22.49 5.02
CA PHE A 764 7.03 -22.29 6.08
C PHE A 764 7.77 -22.09 7.42
N ILE A 765 7.32 -21.09 8.15
CA ILE A 765 7.97 -20.52 9.34
C ILE A 765 6.97 -20.25 10.47
N ALA A 766 5.67 -20.28 10.17
CA ALA A 766 4.59 -20.48 11.11
C ALA A 766 3.97 -21.87 10.90
N ALA A 767 3.46 -22.47 11.99
CA ALA A 767 2.68 -23.71 11.92
C ALA A 767 1.37 -23.47 11.15
N PHE A 768 0.89 -24.50 10.44
CA PHE A 768 -0.42 -24.49 9.80
C PHE A 768 -1.50 -25.12 10.70
N HIS A 769 -2.74 -24.75 10.45
CA HIS A 769 -3.93 -25.14 11.21
C HIS A 769 -4.94 -25.95 10.37
N ALA A 770 -4.76 -25.95 9.04
CA ALA A 770 -5.53 -26.75 8.10
C ALA A 770 -5.60 -28.24 8.48
N SER A 771 -6.81 -28.78 8.53
CA SER A 771 -7.09 -30.18 8.97
C SER A 771 -8.06 -30.96 8.08
N SER A 772 -8.66 -30.34 7.06
CA SER A 772 -9.53 -31.05 6.10
C SER A 772 -8.72 -31.64 4.94
N PRO A 773 -9.07 -32.85 4.46
CA PRO A 773 -8.34 -33.51 3.38
C PRO A 773 -8.49 -32.77 2.03
N LEU A 774 -7.46 -32.89 1.20
CA LEU A 774 -7.40 -32.39 -0.17
C LEU A 774 -7.51 -33.56 -1.15
N ASP A 775 -8.66 -34.23 -1.15
CA ASP A 775 -8.94 -35.48 -1.87
C ASP A 775 -8.67 -35.44 -3.38
N SER A 776 -8.63 -34.26 -3.99
CA SER A 776 -8.45 -34.10 -5.43
C SER A 776 -7.00 -34.34 -5.90
N VAL A 777 -6.01 -33.98 -5.08
CA VAL A 777 -4.60 -33.90 -5.48
C VAL A 777 -3.95 -35.29 -5.48
N GLN A 778 -3.32 -35.63 -6.61
CA GLN A 778 -2.74 -36.95 -6.90
C GLN A 778 -1.23 -36.91 -7.12
N SER A 779 -0.65 -35.72 -7.37
CA SER A 779 0.79 -35.48 -7.48
C SER A 779 1.18 -34.25 -6.67
N LEU A 780 2.20 -34.37 -5.84
CA LEU A 780 2.70 -33.29 -4.97
C LEU A 780 4.22 -33.16 -5.11
N ASP A 781 4.71 -31.93 -5.24
CA ASP A 781 6.13 -31.60 -5.14
C ASP A 781 6.38 -30.67 -3.94
N ILE A 782 7.13 -31.16 -2.95
CA ILE A 782 7.59 -30.44 -1.76
C ILE A 782 9.12 -30.33 -1.71
N SER A 783 9.80 -30.49 -2.86
CA SER A 783 11.26 -30.44 -2.92
C SER A 783 11.81 -29.08 -2.44
N ASN A 784 12.95 -29.07 -1.75
CA ASN A 784 13.56 -27.89 -1.14
C ASN A 784 12.57 -27.05 -0.28
N THR A 785 11.58 -27.68 0.34
CA THR A 785 10.58 -27.01 1.21
C THR A 785 10.93 -27.21 2.67
N ARG A 786 10.83 -26.15 3.50
CA ARG A 786 11.00 -26.25 4.96
C ARG A 786 9.69 -25.97 5.69
N GLY A 787 9.54 -26.56 6.88
CA GLY A 787 8.31 -26.46 7.69
C GLY A 787 7.13 -27.25 7.11
N CYS A 788 7.41 -28.26 6.27
CA CYS A 788 6.40 -29.10 5.61
C CYS A 788 6.01 -30.37 6.39
N GLU A 789 6.43 -30.49 7.64
CA GLU A 789 6.10 -31.61 8.51
C GLU A 789 4.58 -31.77 8.64
N GLY A 790 4.07 -32.99 8.48
CA GLY A 790 2.64 -33.29 8.53
C GLY A 790 1.82 -32.94 7.27
N ILE A 791 2.29 -32.06 6.36
CA ILE A 791 1.53 -31.64 5.17
C ILE A 791 1.06 -32.83 4.32
N ILE A 792 1.89 -33.86 4.17
CA ILE A 792 1.59 -35.08 3.40
C ILE A 792 0.30 -35.78 3.90
N SER A 793 -0.02 -35.68 5.20
CA SER A 793 -1.22 -36.32 5.78
C SER A 793 -2.55 -35.73 5.28
N LEU A 794 -2.54 -34.52 4.72
CA LEU A 794 -3.71 -33.88 4.12
C LEU A 794 -4.06 -34.42 2.73
N PHE A 795 -3.24 -35.32 2.16
CA PHE A 795 -3.36 -35.81 0.79
C PHE A 795 -3.62 -37.33 0.72
N PRO A 796 -4.84 -37.81 1.05
CA PRO A 796 -5.13 -39.24 1.17
C PRO A 796 -5.02 -40.01 -0.17
N ASN A 797 -5.25 -39.34 -1.30
CA ASN A 797 -5.25 -39.94 -2.64
C ASN A 797 -3.93 -39.73 -3.41
N LEU A 798 -2.83 -39.44 -2.70
CA LEU A 798 -1.55 -39.11 -3.33
C LEU A 798 -0.94 -40.34 -4.03
N THR A 799 -0.64 -40.21 -5.32
CA THR A 799 -0.02 -41.27 -6.15
C THR A 799 1.44 -40.99 -6.52
N LYS A 800 1.83 -39.71 -6.56
CA LYS A 800 3.20 -39.27 -6.85
C LYS A 800 3.65 -38.24 -5.82
N LEU A 801 4.85 -38.41 -5.27
CA LEU A 801 5.46 -37.50 -4.31
C LEU A 801 6.90 -37.21 -4.70
N ARG A 802 7.26 -35.93 -4.77
CA ARG A 802 8.65 -35.46 -4.77
C ARG A 802 8.97 -34.73 -3.47
N ASP A 803 10.03 -35.18 -2.81
CA ASP A 803 10.48 -34.70 -1.50
C ASP A 803 12.02 -34.64 -1.51
N CYS A 804 12.55 -33.94 -2.52
CA CYS A 804 13.98 -33.87 -2.84
C CYS A 804 14.66 -32.69 -2.16
N SER A 805 15.96 -32.79 -1.88
CA SER A 805 16.78 -31.67 -1.33
C SER A 805 16.30 -31.09 0.02
N ASN A 806 15.60 -31.88 0.83
CA ASN A 806 15.11 -31.49 2.15
C ASN A 806 16.02 -31.97 3.31
N HIS A 807 17.17 -32.57 2.98
CA HIS A 807 18.21 -33.06 3.91
C HIS A 807 17.78 -34.21 4.82
N HIS A 808 16.71 -34.95 4.47
CA HIS A 808 16.26 -36.13 5.19
C HIS A 808 17.39 -37.15 5.40
N SER A 809 17.71 -37.50 6.65
CA SER A 809 18.70 -38.54 7.00
C SER A 809 18.09 -39.95 7.08
N SER A 810 16.79 -40.01 7.29
CA SER A 810 15.92 -41.19 7.25
C SER A 810 14.55 -40.77 6.70
N TYR A 811 13.74 -41.73 6.25
CA TYR A 811 12.41 -41.43 5.69
C TYR A 811 11.43 -42.56 6.02
N SER A 812 10.19 -42.20 6.35
CA SER A 812 9.10 -43.13 6.67
C SER A 812 7.77 -42.56 6.17
N LEU A 813 7.01 -43.36 5.42
CA LEU A 813 5.84 -42.89 4.68
C LEU A 813 4.64 -43.83 4.87
N ASN A 814 3.75 -43.48 5.79
CA ASN A 814 2.55 -44.27 6.12
C ASN A 814 1.41 -44.06 5.09
N SER A 815 1.70 -44.27 3.81
CA SER A 815 0.73 -44.20 2.70
C SER A 815 0.68 -45.53 1.96
N THR A 816 -0.52 -45.94 1.53
CA THR A 816 -0.78 -47.23 0.87
C THR A 816 -1.13 -47.10 -0.62
N VAL A 817 -0.94 -45.91 -1.21
CA VAL A 817 -1.44 -45.56 -2.57
C VAL A 817 -0.34 -45.04 -3.50
N ILE A 818 0.81 -44.63 -2.96
CA ILE A 818 1.88 -44.00 -3.73
C ILE A 818 2.56 -45.01 -4.68
N LYS A 819 2.73 -44.58 -5.94
CA LYS A 819 3.33 -45.32 -7.06
C LYS A 819 4.71 -44.76 -7.46
N SER A 820 4.93 -43.46 -7.31
CA SER A 820 6.18 -42.80 -7.70
C SER A 820 6.68 -41.92 -6.55
N LEU A 821 7.92 -42.16 -6.10
CA LEU A 821 8.52 -41.48 -4.96
C LEU A 821 9.95 -41.01 -5.30
N ASP A 822 10.15 -39.69 -5.30
CA ASP A 822 11.44 -39.05 -5.54
C ASP A 822 11.98 -38.46 -4.22
N LEU A 823 13.08 -39.04 -3.74
CA LEU A 823 13.81 -38.66 -2.53
C LEU A 823 15.26 -38.27 -2.86
N SER A 824 15.50 -37.82 -4.10
CA SER A 824 16.83 -37.47 -4.58
C SER A 824 17.44 -36.28 -3.81
N ASN A 825 18.78 -36.24 -3.74
CA ASN A 825 19.55 -35.11 -3.17
C ASN A 825 19.30 -34.86 -1.67
N ASN A 826 18.93 -35.90 -0.92
CA ASN A 826 18.78 -35.87 0.55
C ASN A 826 20.05 -36.41 1.25
N CYS A 827 19.95 -36.83 2.51
CA CYS A 827 21.06 -37.38 3.31
C CYS A 827 20.80 -38.82 3.76
N ILE A 828 19.95 -39.55 3.05
CA ILE A 828 19.43 -40.86 3.45
C ILE A 828 20.57 -41.91 3.47
N HIS A 829 20.71 -42.64 4.58
CA HIS A 829 21.82 -43.61 4.79
C HIS A 829 21.50 -45.07 4.43
N GLN A 830 20.22 -45.42 4.29
CA GLN A 830 19.71 -46.76 4.01
C GLN A 830 18.40 -46.67 3.19
N ILE A 831 18.03 -47.72 2.46
CA ILE A 831 16.75 -47.72 1.74
C ILE A 831 15.59 -47.57 2.76
N PRO A 832 14.67 -46.60 2.59
CA PRO A 832 13.58 -46.38 3.54
C PRO A 832 12.53 -47.50 3.46
N SER A 833 11.62 -47.54 4.45
CA SER A 833 10.43 -48.37 4.34
C SER A 833 9.51 -47.78 3.27
N ILE A 834 9.21 -48.56 2.23
CA ILE A 834 8.45 -48.13 1.04
C ILE A 834 7.08 -48.81 0.95
N PRO A 835 6.03 -48.13 0.44
CA PRO A 835 4.71 -48.72 0.23
C PRO A 835 4.74 -49.86 -0.80
N GLU A 836 4.01 -50.96 -0.56
CA GLU A 836 3.88 -52.09 -1.50
C GLU A 836 3.32 -51.72 -2.89
N THR A 837 2.76 -50.52 -3.04
CA THR A 837 2.24 -49.98 -4.30
C THR A 837 3.30 -49.32 -5.18
N LEU A 838 4.54 -49.19 -4.71
CA LEU A 838 5.55 -48.37 -5.37
C LEU A 838 6.08 -49.00 -6.67
N GLU A 839 5.99 -48.25 -7.77
CA GLU A 839 6.43 -48.64 -9.11
C GLU A 839 7.77 -47.95 -9.48
N GLU A 840 7.99 -46.72 -9.01
CA GLU A 840 9.18 -45.91 -9.25
C GLU A 840 9.77 -45.36 -7.94
N LEU A 841 11.07 -45.56 -7.70
CA LEU A 841 11.81 -45.04 -6.54
C LEU A 841 13.10 -44.33 -6.98
N HIS A 842 13.25 -43.06 -6.58
CA HIS A 842 14.48 -42.30 -6.82
C HIS A 842 15.17 -41.95 -5.50
N LEU A 843 16.40 -42.41 -5.34
CA LEU A 843 17.29 -42.19 -4.19
C LEU A 843 18.66 -41.65 -4.62
N GLY A 844 18.76 -41.07 -5.83
CA GLY A 844 20.01 -40.52 -6.35
C GLY A 844 20.55 -39.36 -5.52
N LYS A 845 21.87 -39.22 -5.38
CA LYS A 845 22.54 -38.20 -4.54
C LYS A 845 22.15 -38.29 -3.06
N ASN A 846 22.30 -39.46 -2.46
CA ASN A 846 22.07 -39.68 -1.02
C ASN A 846 23.35 -40.22 -0.37
N GLN A 847 23.26 -40.69 0.88
CA GLN A 847 24.39 -41.22 1.65
C GLN A 847 24.29 -42.74 1.88
N ILE A 848 23.57 -43.45 1.00
CA ILE A 848 23.28 -44.87 1.15
C ILE A 848 24.57 -45.68 1.03
N ARG A 849 24.83 -46.55 2.02
CA ARG A 849 25.98 -47.46 2.06
C ARG A 849 25.57 -48.92 1.92
N ASN A 850 24.67 -49.35 2.80
CA ASN A 850 24.09 -50.70 2.84
C ASN A 850 22.74 -50.70 2.08
N LEU A 851 22.46 -51.78 1.36
CA LEU A 851 21.26 -51.95 0.54
C LEU A 851 20.27 -53.01 1.07
N GLN A 852 20.52 -53.55 2.27
CA GLN A 852 19.62 -54.46 2.98
C GLN A 852 18.27 -53.76 3.28
N GLY A 853 17.28 -54.01 2.43
CA GLY A 853 15.90 -53.57 2.65
C GLY A 853 15.18 -54.43 3.70
N PRO A 854 14.15 -53.89 4.39
CA PRO A 854 13.45 -54.61 5.47
C PRO A 854 12.57 -55.78 4.99
N THR A 855 12.11 -55.76 3.74
CA THR A 855 11.22 -56.76 3.11
C THR A 855 11.43 -56.80 1.60
N SER A 856 11.15 -57.93 0.95
CA SER A 856 11.09 -58.01 -0.51
C SER A 856 9.86 -57.26 -1.07
N HIS A 857 9.97 -56.73 -2.29
CA HIS A 857 8.99 -55.81 -2.85
C HIS A 857 8.70 -56.09 -4.34
N ASN A 858 7.51 -56.59 -4.62
CA ASN A 858 7.16 -57.22 -5.91
C ASN A 858 6.61 -56.27 -6.99
N LYS A 859 6.47 -54.96 -6.75
CA LYS A 859 5.92 -54.00 -7.75
C LYS A 859 6.91 -52.97 -8.29
N LEU A 860 8.10 -52.85 -7.71
CA LEU A 860 9.07 -51.81 -8.08
C LEU A 860 9.71 -52.15 -9.44
N GLN A 861 9.62 -51.22 -10.39
CA GLN A 861 10.11 -51.37 -11.77
C GLN A 861 11.29 -50.45 -12.08
N TYR A 862 11.34 -49.26 -11.45
CA TYR A 862 12.41 -48.28 -11.61
C TYR A 862 13.09 -47.99 -10.27
N LEU A 863 14.44 -47.97 -10.26
CA LEU A 863 15.25 -47.61 -9.10
C LEU A 863 16.44 -46.71 -9.51
N ASP A 864 16.60 -45.56 -8.86
CA ASP A 864 17.78 -44.69 -9.00
C ASP A 864 18.61 -44.63 -7.71
N LEU A 865 19.86 -45.10 -7.78
CA LEU A 865 20.85 -45.15 -6.72
C LEU A 865 22.18 -44.49 -7.15
N ARG A 866 22.18 -43.59 -8.14
CA ARG A 866 23.39 -42.83 -8.53
C ARG A 866 23.89 -41.94 -7.39
N ASP A 867 25.17 -41.58 -7.40
CA ASP A 867 25.77 -40.61 -6.46
C ASP A 867 25.52 -40.98 -4.98
N ASN A 868 25.72 -42.24 -4.61
CA ASN A 868 25.61 -42.73 -3.23
C ASN A 868 26.98 -43.25 -2.72
N GLN A 869 27.02 -43.80 -1.50
CA GLN A 869 28.25 -44.23 -0.81
C GLN A 869 28.42 -45.77 -0.81
N ILE A 870 27.82 -46.45 -1.78
CA ILE A 870 27.79 -47.92 -1.88
C ILE A 870 29.20 -48.44 -2.22
N GLY A 871 29.78 -49.22 -1.30
CA GLY A 871 31.19 -49.60 -1.32
C GLY A 871 31.48 -51.07 -1.67
N SER A 872 30.58 -51.99 -1.34
CA SER A 872 30.76 -53.43 -1.60
C SER A 872 29.91 -53.92 -2.78
N TRP A 873 30.45 -54.88 -3.53
CA TRP A 873 29.64 -55.68 -4.46
C TRP A 873 28.72 -56.65 -3.70
N GLU A 874 29.08 -57.03 -2.47
CA GLU A 874 28.27 -57.93 -1.61
C GLU A 874 26.86 -57.36 -1.37
N ASP A 875 26.76 -56.07 -1.05
CA ASP A 875 25.49 -55.35 -0.90
C ASP A 875 24.61 -55.48 -2.15
N MET A 876 25.21 -55.47 -3.36
CA MET A 876 24.47 -55.48 -4.62
C MET A 876 23.82 -56.83 -4.95
N TYR A 877 24.37 -57.96 -4.45
CA TYR A 877 23.70 -59.27 -4.60
C TYR A 877 22.44 -59.35 -3.74
N SER A 878 22.41 -58.70 -2.56
CA SER A 878 21.24 -58.72 -1.68
C SER A 878 20.01 -58.03 -2.27
N VAL A 879 20.19 -57.14 -3.24
CA VAL A 879 19.14 -56.30 -3.82
C VAL A 879 18.33 -57.01 -4.92
N SER A 880 18.93 -57.97 -5.64
CA SER A 880 18.25 -58.64 -6.75
C SER A 880 17.08 -59.50 -6.28
N SER A 881 17.18 -60.09 -5.07
CA SER A 881 16.11 -60.84 -4.39
C SER A 881 15.10 -59.94 -3.67
N VAL A 882 15.50 -58.73 -3.27
CA VAL A 882 14.61 -57.72 -2.69
C VAL A 882 13.70 -57.10 -3.75
N PHE A 883 14.18 -56.88 -4.99
CA PHE A 883 13.40 -56.29 -6.10
C PHE A 883 13.32 -57.19 -7.35
N PRO A 884 12.54 -58.30 -7.33
CA PRO A 884 12.44 -59.23 -8.46
C PRO A 884 11.76 -58.64 -9.70
N SER A 885 10.89 -57.63 -9.53
CA SER A 885 10.16 -56.98 -10.63
C SER A 885 10.91 -55.82 -11.31
N LEU A 886 12.14 -55.53 -10.87
CA LEU A 886 12.90 -54.37 -11.35
C LEU A 886 13.27 -54.48 -12.83
N ARG A 887 13.20 -53.37 -13.58
CA ARG A 887 13.45 -53.30 -15.03
C ARG A 887 14.44 -52.21 -15.43
N GLU A 888 14.37 -51.02 -14.82
CA GLU A 888 15.36 -49.94 -15.01
C GLU A 888 16.13 -49.63 -13.73
N LEU A 889 17.46 -49.65 -13.82
CA LEU A 889 18.37 -49.21 -12.77
C LEU A 889 19.17 -47.98 -13.23
N ARG A 890 19.33 -46.99 -12.34
CA ARG A 890 20.40 -45.98 -12.41
C ARG A 890 21.39 -46.22 -11.27
N PHE A 891 22.64 -46.50 -11.63
CA PHE A 891 23.75 -46.82 -10.74
C PHE A 891 25.06 -46.28 -11.36
N LEU A 892 25.40 -45.04 -10.98
CA LEU A 892 26.58 -44.30 -11.43
C LEU A 892 27.23 -43.61 -10.24
N ARG A 893 28.56 -43.42 -10.29
CA ARG A 893 29.31 -42.65 -9.28
C ARG A 893 29.08 -43.13 -7.83
N ASN A 894 29.00 -44.45 -7.66
CA ASN A 894 29.16 -45.13 -6.37
C ASN A 894 30.62 -45.61 -6.22
N PRO A 895 31.22 -45.60 -5.01
CA PRO A 895 32.59 -46.07 -4.78
C PRO A 895 32.90 -47.44 -5.37
N VAL A 896 31.97 -48.39 -5.25
CA VAL A 896 32.05 -49.75 -5.81
C VAL A 896 32.25 -49.78 -7.34
N VAL A 897 31.70 -48.80 -8.06
CA VAL A 897 31.83 -48.68 -9.54
C VAL A 897 33.20 -48.13 -9.92
N SER A 898 33.75 -47.20 -9.14
CA SER A 898 35.09 -46.61 -9.36
C SER A 898 36.25 -47.54 -9.00
N ALA A 899 35.99 -48.66 -8.31
CA ALA A 899 36.99 -49.68 -7.99
C ALA A 899 37.37 -50.58 -9.19
N ILE A 900 36.71 -50.42 -10.36
CA ILE A 900 36.90 -51.26 -11.55
C ILE A 900 37.16 -50.37 -12.78
N GLU A 901 38.02 -50.83 -13.69
CA GLU A 901 38.33 -50.15 -14.95
C GLU A 901 37.06 -49.74 -15.73
N SER A 902 37.07 -48.49 -16.23
CA SER A 902 35.91 -47.84 -16.83
C SER A 902 35.36 -48.60 -18.03
N GLY A 903 34.19 -49.22 -17.84
CA GLY A 903 33.53 -50.09 -18.82
C GLY A 903 33.12 -51.43 -18.20
N ARG A 904 34.07 -52.13 -17.57
CA ARG A 904 33.83 -53.48 -17.01
C ARG A 904 32.80 -53.50 -15.88
N ALA A 905 32.70 -52.43 -15.11
CA ALA A 905 31.67 -52.28 -14.07
C ALA A 905 30.23 -52.36 -14.62
N ARG A 906 30.00 -52.03 -15.90
CA ARG A 906 28.68 -52.24 -16.54
C ARG A 906 28.38 -53.72 -16.70
N CYS A 907 29.35 -54.50 -17.20
CA CYS A 907 29.22 -55.94 -17.36
C CYS A 907 28.88 -56.62 -16.02
N PHE A 908 29.61 -56.28 -14.95
CA PHE A 908 29.33 -56.76 -13.60
C PHE A 908 27.87 -56.56 -13.18
N ILE A 909 27.32 -55.34 -13.35
CA ILE A 909 25.93 -55.05 -12.95
C ILE A 909 24.92 -55.82 -13.82
N VAL A 910 25.18 -55.97 -15.12
CA VAL A 910 24.32 -56.73 -16.05
C VAL A 910 24.24 -58.22 -15.68
N SER A 911 25.37 -58.83 -15.29
CA SER A 911 25.44 -60.25 -14.90
C SER A 911 24.84 -60.52 -13.52
N ILE A 912 25.01 -59.60 -12.57
CA ILE A 912 24.52 -59.79 -11.19
C ILE A 912 22.99 -59.63 -11.10
N TRP A 913 22.36 -58.78 -11.95
CA TRP A 913 20.91 -58.59 -12.01
C TRP A 913 20.33 -59.04 -13.37
N PRO A 914 19.90 -60.31 -13.52
CA PRO A 914 19.35 -60.82 -14.78
C PRO A 914 18.03 -60.15 -15.19
N GLN A 915 17.26 -59.60 -14.25
CA GLN A 915 15.91 -59.08 -14.50
C GLN A 915 15.84 -57.67 -15.14
N ILE A 916 16.92 -56.88 -15.10
CA ILE A 916 16.91 -55.53 -15.65
C ILE A 916 17.08 -55.52 -17.18
N THR A 917 16.32 -54.65 -17.85
CA THR A 917 16.34 -54.44 -19.30
C THR A 917 17.02 -53.13 -19.70
N LYS A 918 17.25 -52.22 -18.74
CA LYS A 918 17.83 -50.90 -18.97
C LYS A 918 18.69 -50.47 -17.79
N LEU A 919 19.94 -50.08 -18.07
CA LEU A 919 20.93 -49.70 -17.08
C LEU A 919 21.53 -48.34 -17.44
N ASN A 920 21.50 -47.41 -16.50
CA ASN A 920 22.01 -46.04 -16.64
C ASN A 920 21.37 -45.20 -17.76
N GLY A 921 20.25 -45.68 -18.31
CA GLY A 921 19.47 -45.04 -19.36
C GLY A 921 19.57 -45.71 -20.73
N THR A 922 20.56 -46.58 -20.94
CA THR A 922 20.69 -47.39 -22.15
C THR A 922 20.10 -48.78 -21.94
N TYR A 923 19.39 -49.28 -22.95
CA TYR A 923 18.90 -50.65 -22.97
C TYR A 923 20.07 -51.64 -22.92
N ILE A 924 19.82 -52.84 -22.39
CA ILE A 924 20.75 -53.96 -22.38
C ILE A 924 20.35 -54.89 -23.53
N SER A 925 21.28 -55.17 -24.46
CA SER A 925 21.03 -56.12 -25.54
C SER A 925 21.24 -57.58 -25.10
N GLN A 926 20.65 -58.54 -25.82
CA GLN A 926 20.86 -59.97 -25.52
C GLN A 926 22.33 -60.39 -25.67
N THR A 927 23.04 -59.85 -26.67
CA THR A 927 24.47 -60.10 -26.88
C THR A 927 25.30 -59.53 -25.72
N GLU A 928 25.09 -58.26 -25.38
CA GLU A 928 25.75 -57.59 -24.25
C GLU A 928 25.52 -58.32 -22.92
N ARG A 929 24.32 -58.86 -22.71
CA ARG A 929 23.99 -59.71 -21.56
C ARG A 929 24.84 -60.97 -21.54
N HIS A 930 24.86 -61.73 -22.62
CA HIS A 930 25.64 -62.96 -22.75
C HIS A 930 27.14 -62.73 -22.58
N ASP A 931 27.70 -61.70 -23.22
CA ASP A 931 29.11 -61.31 -23.11
C ASP A 931 29.48 -60.92 -21.67
N SER A 932 28.57 -60.23 -20.97
CA SER A 932 28.75 -59.86 -19.56
C SER A 932 28.74 -61.08 -18.64
N GLU A 933 27.84 -62.03 -18.89
CA GLU A 933 27.68 -63.27 -18.12
C GLU A 933 28.93 -64.15 -18.28
N LEU A 934 29.44 -64.32 -19.50
CA LEU A 934 30.71 -65.01 -19.77
C LEU A 934 31.91 -64.31 -19.10
N PHE A 935 31.99 -62.98 -19.18
CA PHE A 935 33.04 -62.20 -18.52
C PHE A 935 33.03 -62.37 -16.99
N PHE A 936 31.85 -62.43 -16.37
CA PHE A 936 31.70 -62.65 -14.94
C PHE A 936 32.15 -64.07 -14.53
N ILE A 937 31.76 -65.10 -15.29
CA ILE A 937 32.19 -66.49 -15.09
C ILE A 937 33.71 -66.60 -15.18
N GLN A 938 34.34 -66.00 -16.20
CA GLN A 938 35.80 -66.01 -16.36
C GLN A 938 36.50 -65.42 -15.13
N LYS A 939 36.02 -64.29 -14.61
CA LYS A 939 36.61 -63.63 -13.44
C LYS A 939 36.42 -64.38 -12.11
N LEU A 940 35.39 -65.22 -11.99
CA LEU A 940 35.27 -66.20 -10.91
C LEU A 940 36.30 -67.33 -11.04
N ILE A 941 36.50 -67.86 -12.25
CA ILE A 941 37.48 -68.94 -12.52
C ILE A 941 38.92 -68.46 -12.23
N ASP A 942 39.26 -67.23 -12.64
CA ASP A 942 40.57 -66.60 -12.43
C ASP A 942 40.84 -66.22 -10.95
N ARG A 943 39.85 -66.39 -10.05
CA ARG A 943 39.89 -66.00 -8.63
C ARG A 943 40.14 -64.51 -8.37
N GLU A 944 39.87 -63.65 -9.35
CA GLU A 944 39.83 -62.19 -9.16
C GLU A 944 38.61 -61.74 -8.34
N ILE A 945 37.66 -62.64 -8.12
CA ILE A 945 36.47 -62.46 -7.27
C ILE A 945 36.44 -63.58 -6.24
N THR A 946 36.25 -63.25 -4.95
CA THR A 946 36.09 -64.22 -3.87
C THR A 946 34.62 -64.62 -3.66
N PHE A 947 34.39 -65.86 -3.23
CA PHE A 947 33.06 -66.48 -3.23
C PHE A 947 32.28 -66.31 -1.90
N ASP A 948 32.92 -65.82 -0.83
CA ASP A 948 32.41 -65.96 0.55
C ASP A 948 31.08 -65.21 0.83
N GLY A 949 30.77 -64.17 0.05
CA GLY A 949 29.46 -63.49 0.09
C GLY A 949 28.37 -64.12 -0.79
N ILE A 950 28.72 -65.00 -1.73
CA ILE A 950 27.81 -65.55 -2.75
C ILE A 950 27.02 -66.74 -2.17
N LYS A 951 26.07 -66.44 -1.29
CA LYS A 951 25.06 -67.42 -0.84
C LYS A 951 24.02 -67.71 -1.94
N SER A 952 24.42 -68.62 -2.84
CA SER A 952 23.57 -69.62 -3.50
C SER A 952 22.14 -69.22 -3.89
N THR A 953 21.94 -68.89 -5.17
CA THR A 953 21.00 -69.59 -6.08
C THR A 953 20.93 -68.86 -7.42
N ALA A 954 20.32 -67.67 -7.47
CA ALA A 954 19.76 -67.06 -8.68
C ALA A 954 20.66 -67.02 -9.94
N LEU A 955 21.95 -66.73 -9.82
CA LEU A 955 22.86 -66.76 -10.99
C LEU A 955 23.09 -68.19 -11.50
N TRP A 956 23.26 -69.17 -10.60
CA TRP A 956 23.43 -70.57 -10.96
C TRP A 956 22.15 -71.17 -11.51
N ASP A 957 20.99 -70.84 -10.93
CA ASP A 957 19.67 -71.23 -11.46
C ASP A 957 19.47 -70.71 -12.89
N TYR A 958 19.91 -69.48 -13.18
CA TYR A 958 19.87 -68.88 -14.52
C TYR A 958 20.89 -69.51 -15.48
N LEU A 959 22.10 -69.86 -15.01
CA LEU A 959 23.12 -70.52 -15.83
C LEU A 959 22.73 -71.98 -16.20
N ASP A 960 22.12 -72.72 -15.27
CA ASP A 960 21.54 -74.04 -15.55
C ASP A 960 20.36 -73.94 -16.54
N GLN A 961 19.53 -72.89 -16.42
CA GLN A 961 18.42 -72.62 -17.35
C GLN A 961 18.87 -72.13 -18.75
N SER A 962 20.05 -71.53 -18.88
CA SER A 962 20.56 -70.96 -20.14
C SER A 962 21.52 -71.87 -20.92
N HIS A 963 21.76 -73.10 -20.45
CA HIS A 963 22.52 -74.16 -21.14
C HIS A 963 23.95 -73.77 -21.58
N ILE A 964 24.64 -72.93 -20.78
CA ILE A 964 26.00 -72.47 -21.10
C ILE A 964 27.05 -73.55 -20.75
N SER A 965 27.51 -74.30 -21.75
CA SER A 965 28.59 -75.29 -21.60
C SER A 965 29.97 -74.63 -21.46
N ILE A 966 30.58 -74.76 -20.29
CA ILE A 966 31.91 -74.18 -19.97
C ILE A 966 32.99 -75.27 -20.00
N SER A 967 33.83 -75.30 -21.04
CA SER A 967 34.93 -76.29 -21.16
C SER A 967 36.26 -75.72 -20.63
N VAL A 968 36.62 -76.11 -19.40
CA VAL A 968 37.83 -75.60 -18.69
C VAL A 968 39.04 -76.51 -18.93
N LYS A 969 40.01 -76.07 -19.74
CA LYS A 969 41.33 -76.71 -19.87
C LYS A 969 42.26 -76.35 -18.71
N ALA A 970 42.18 -77.09 -17.61
CA ALA A 970 43.09 -76.94 -16.47
C ALA A 970 44.46 -77.59 -16.72
N ASN A 971 45.53 -76.80 -16.72
CA ASN A 971 46.91 -77.27 -16.90
C ASN A 971 47.58 -77.52 -15.54
N PHE A 972 47.25 -78.65 -14.89
CA PHE A 972 47.74 -79.00 -13.54
C PHE A 972 49.15 -79.62 -13.56
N GLN A 973 50.18 -78.82 -13.23
CA GLN A 973 51.49 -79.34 -12.78
C GLN A 973 52.10 -78.51 -11.63
N THR A 974 51.53 -78.61 -10.44
CA THR A 974 52.26 -78.68 -9.15
C THR A 974 51.27 -79.01 -8.02
N ALA A 975 51.72 -79.81 -7.06
CA ALA A 975 50.99 -80.24 -5.87
C ALA A 975 51.90 -79.99 -4.64
N PRO A 976 51.51 -80.26 -3.36
CA PRO A 976 50.25 -80.85 -2.88
C PRO A 976 49.62 -80.19 -1.63
N ARG A 977 48.31 -80.44 -1.42
CA ARG A 977 47.66 -80.83 -0.14
C ARG A 977 46.16 -80.46 -0.15
N PHE A 978 45.31 -81.47 -0.36
CA PHE A 978 43.92 -81.48 0.09
C PHE A 978 43.63 -82.88 0.61
N ASN A 979 42.83 -83.00 1.68
CA ASN A 979 42.45 -84.28 2.25
C ASN A 979 41.01 -84.20 2.77
N THR A 980 40.22 -85.24 2.50
CA THR A 980 38.90 -85.56 3.10
C THR A 980 37.86 -84.43 3.24
N TYR A 981 36.77 -84.51 2.46
CA TYR A 981 35.52 -85.15 2.94
C TYR A 981 34.66 -85.61 1.74
N HIS A 982 33.69 -86.51 1.98
CA HIS A 982 33.01 -87.29 0.93
C HIS A 982 31.74 -86.64 0.35
N PRO A 983 31.32 -86.99 -0.88
CA PRO A 983 30.14 -86.45 -1.56
C PRO A 983 28.89 -87.34 -1.48
N ASN A 984 27.69 -86.74 -1.65
CA ASN A 984 26.63 -87.27 -2.54
C ASN A 984 25.42 -86.30 -2.63
N SER A 985 24.65 -86.41 -3.73
CA SER A 985 23.43 -85.65 -4.09
C SER A 985 23.62 -84.12 -4.20
N TYR A 986 23.33 -83.43 -5.31
CA TYR A 986 22.88 -83.79 -6.68
C TYR A 986 23.81 -83.05 -7.69
N GLY A 987 23.86 -83.32 -9.00
CA GLY A 987 23.13 -84.29 -9.83
C GLY A 987 23.19 -84.00 -11.34
N LEU A 988 24.24 -83.36 -11.86
CA LEU A 988 24.37 -82.97 -13.28
C LEU A 988 25.57 -83.65 -13.98
N LYS A 989 25.47 -83.79 -15.31
CA LYS A 989 26.32 -84.69 -16.12
C LYS A 989 27.52 -83.99 -16.75
N LYS A 990 28.66 -84.69 -16.80
CA LYS A 990 29.75 -84.39 -17.74
C LYS A 990 29.26 -84.48 -19.19
N THR A 991 29.49 -83.44 -19.98
CA THR A 991 29.73 -83.54 -21.42
C THR A 991 30.82 -82.52 -21.79
N VAL A 992 31.66 -82.88 -22.78
CA VAL A 992 32.98 -82.30 -23.14
C VAL A 992 33.03 -80.77 -23.26
#